data_AF-A0A357TMQ8-F1
#
_entry.id   AF-A0A357TMQ8-F1
#
_cell.length_a   1.000
_cell.length_b   1.000
_cell.length_c   1.000
_cell.angle_alpha   90.00
_cell.angle_beta   90.00
_cell.angle_gamma   90.00
#
_symmetry.space_group_name_H-M   'P 1'
#
loop_
_entity.id
_entity.type
_entity.pdbx_description
1 polymer ?
#
loop_
_entity_poly.entity_id
_entity_poly.type
_entity_poly.pdbx_seq_one_letter_code
_entity_poly.pdbx_strand_id
1 'polypeptide(L)'
;YFSEDPYLSGKMAAGYVRGIQSNGISACPKHFAVNSQELRRMASDSVVDERTLRELYLTGFEIVVKEAKPKTIMSSYNLINGTYANENRHLLMDILRGEWGFDGAVVTDWGGSNDHALGVQNGSTLEMPAPGGDAVRELMQAVQSGKITEADVDARLDELLTLVFDTHAAVQSHSRTFDADAHHALARRAAAESIVLLKNENDLLPLAEGAKVAVIGDFAQTPRYQGAGSSAVNSIKVDIFLDCLKESGLASVGFAPGFDRQGKPDAAKQAEAVALAQKAEVVLLCLGLDEIKESEGLDRGDMRLADNQIELLKAVQQANPNTVVVLSAGASLETPWLKHCRTLVYGALGGQAGAGAMLDVLTGKVNPSGKLAETWVNAYADTSAKDNFAGPGRMVQYREGLYVGYRYYQTAGVPVAFPFGYGLSYTSFAYSNLQAASNGVTLTVTNTGKRAGAEIVQLYVAKPGAEVFRPAQELKGFAKVQLQPGESKTVTIPLDDKAFRYWNTKTDSWEVEGGSYELRVGASSADIRLTAVVEVAGTGAPNPYAGKHLPHYTSGKVQSVPDDEWATLLGRPVQQGKVKIDRNMTLGELNHSRSPLGWLIWLVLTALLNASYKRGKPDLNVLFQYNMPLRALAKMTSGAISMGMVDGIVMELQGFWIIGLVRVIIEAVKNLVLNAQLEQRLRNS
;
A
#
# COMPACT_ATOMS: atom_id res chain seq x y z
N TYR A 1 1.80 -2.28 2.30
CA TYR A 1 1.99 -2.09 0.85
C TYR A 1 3.47 -2.07 0.52
N PHE A 2 3.84 -2.38 -0.72
CA PHE A 2 5.21 -2.23 -1.25
C PHE A 2 5.20 -1.97 -2.75
N SER A 3 4.31 -2.63 -3.49
CA SER A 3 4.24 -2.58 -4.95
C SER A 3 2.83 -2.93 -5.46
N GLU A 4 2.53 -2.55 -6.69
CA GLU A 4 1.40 -3.10 -7.47
C GLU A 4 1.61 -4.58 -7.87
N ASP A 5 2.83 -5.11 -7.72
CA ASP A 5 3.17 -6.49 -7.99
C ASP A 5 3.16 -7.33 -6.69
N PRO A 6 2.44 -8.47 -6.66
CA PRO A 6 2.35 -9.31 -5.47
C PRO A 6 3.65 -10.06 -5.17
N TYR A 7 4.45 -10.41 -6.19
CA TYR A 7 5.71 -11.11 -5.99
C TYR A 7 6.75 -10.18 -5.37
N LEU A 8 6.91 -8.96 -5.92
CA LEU A 8 7.77 -7.94 -5.32
C LEU A 8 7.31 -7.60 -3.89
N SER A 9 6.01 -7.37 -3.70
CA SER A 9 5.46 -7.08 -2.37
C SER A 9 5.75 -8.19 -1.36
N GLY A 10 5.54 -9.44 -1.73
CA GLY A 10 5.81 -10.60 -0.88
C GLY A 10 7.28 -10.74 -0.52
N LYS A 11 8.20 -10.66 -1.49
CA LYS A 11 9.65 -10.81 -1.24
C LYS A 11 10.20 -9.67 -0.39
N MET A 12 9.78 -8.43 -0.62
CA MET A 12 10.18 -7.28 0.19
C MET A 12 9.67 -7.41 1.63
N ALA A 13 8.38 -7.75 1.79
CA ALA A 13 7.79 -7.97 3.10
C ALA A 13 8.44 -9.14 3.86
N ALA A 14 8.72 -10.26 3.19
CA ALA A 14 9.38 -11.41 3.80
C ALA A 14 10.81 -11.08 4.26
N GLY A 15 11.56 -10.31 3.47
CA GLY A 15 12.86 -9.79 3.86
C GLY A 15 12.79 -8.91 5.12
N TYR A 16 11.80 -8.00 5.17
CA TYR A 16 11.62 -7.11 6.32
C TYR A 16 11.21 -7.88 7.59
N VAL A 17 10.25 -8.81 7.48
CA VAL A 17 9.82 -9.66 8.60
C VAL A 17 11.00 -10.47 9.15
N ARG A 18 11.82 -11.11 8.29
CA ARG A 18 12.99 -11.86 8.75
C ARG A 18 14.00 -10.97 9.49
N GLY A 19 14.23 -9.75 9.00
CA GLY A 19 15.15 -8.81 9.65
C GLY A 19 14.67 -8.31 11.02
N ILE A 20 13.35 -8.08 11.18
CA ILE A 20 12.77 -7.73 12.48
C ILE A 20 12.87 -8.95 13.43
N GLN A 21 12.42 -10.12 12.97
CA GLN A 21 12.37 -11.34 13.78
C GLN A 21 13.73 -11.94 14.11
N SER A 22 14.80 -11.63 13.37
CA SER A 22 16.16 -12.05 13.73
C SER A 22 16.65 -11.46 15.06
N ASN A 23 15.99 -10.41 15.56
CA ASN A 23 16.22 -9.82 16.88
C ASN A 23 15.18 -10.29 17.92
N GLY A 24 14.46 -11.38 17.64
CA GLY A 24 13.42 -11.92 18.52
C GLY A 24 12.15 -11.06 18.67
N ILE A 25 12.06 -9.93 17.96
CA ILE A 25 10.87 -9.07 17.94
C ILE A 25 9.87 -9.61 16.91
N SER A 26 8.62 -9.79 17.31
CA SER A 26 7.55 -10.27 16.43
C SER A 26 7.10 -9.19 15.43
N ALA A 27 7.16 -9.49 14.13
CA ALA A 27 6.67 -8.60 13.09
C ALA A 27 5.19 -8.87 12.76
N CYS A 28 4.46 -7.81 12.35
CA CYS A 28 3.03 -7.86 12.04
C CYS A 28 2.74 -7.36 10.61
N PRO A 29 2.72 -8.23 9.59
CA PRO A 29 2.27 -7.86 8.24
C PRO A 29 0.81 -7.39 8.24
N LYS A 30 0.53 -6.32 7.49
CA LYS A 30 -0.78 -5.66 7.47
C LYS A 30 -1.12 -5.03 6.10
N HIS A 31 -2.39 -4.87 5.73
CA HIS A 31 -3.61 -5.32 6.42
C HIS A 31 -4.23 -6.49 5.63
N PHE A 32 -4.48 -7.61 6.29
CA PHE A 32 -4.93 -8.88 5.70
C PHE A 32 -6.47 -8.94 5.65
N ALA A 33 -7.14 -8.77 4.50
CA ALA A 33 -6.62 -8.47 3.17
C ALA A 33 -7.52 -7.47 2.42
N VAL A 34 -7.11 -7.06 1.21
CA VAL A 34 -7.91 -6.22 0.29
C VAL A 34 -8.36 -4.88 0.88
N ASN A 35 -7.60 -4.35 1.84
CA ASN A 35 -7.69 -2.94 2.22
C ASN A 35 -6.87 -2.18 1.19
N SER A 36 -7.50 -1.60 0.17
CA SER A 36 -6.80 -0.91 -0.94
C SER A 36 -7.34 0.48 -1.22
N GLN A 37 -8.20 1.00 -0.33
CA GLN A 37 -8.68 2.39 -0.30
C GLN A 37 -8.96 2.79 1.15
N GLU A 38 -8.88 4.08 1.45
CA GLU A 38 -9.16 4.61 2.80
C GLU A 38 -10.64 4.99 2.98
N LEU A 39 -11.31 5.44 1.91
CA LEU A 39 -12.70 5.91 1.96
C LEU A 39 -13.63 4.80 2.47
N ARG A 40 -14.22 5.04 3.65
CA ARG A 40 -15.10 4.09 4.35
C ARG A 40 -14.47 2.72 4.60
N ARG A 41 -13.15 2.62 4.78
CA ARG A 41 -12.47 1.34 5.03
C ARG A 41 -13.11 0.44 6.11
N MET A 42 -13.80 1.02 7.11
CA MET A 42 -14.53 0.29 8.16
C MET A 42 -15.94 -0.20 7.76
N ALA A 43 -16.45 0.18 6.60
CA ALA A 43 -17.80 -0.13 6.14
C ALA A 43 -17.88 -0.54 4.65
N SER A 44 -16.79 -0.38 3.90
CA SER A 44 -16.70 -0.76 2.50
C SER A 44 -16.60 -2.28 2.34
N ASP A 45 -17.16 -2.77 1.23
CA ASP A 45 -17.06 -4.17 0.81
C ASP A 45 -16.25 -4.27 -0.47
N SER A 46 -15.06 -4.86 -0.37
CA SER A 46 -14.21 -5.18 -1.50
C SER A 46 -14.74 -6.44 -2.17
N VAL A 47 -15.38 -6.26 -3.32
CA VAL A 47 -15.98 -7.34 -4.12
C VAL A 47 -14.98 -7.76 -5.18
N VAL A 48 -14.47 -8.98 -5.06
CA VAL A 48 -13.36 -9.50 -5.87
C VAL A 48 -13.60 -10.98 -6.19
N ASP A 49 -13.27 -11.43 -7.40
CA ASP A 49 -13.36 -12.85 -7.75
C ASP A 49 -12.23 -13.66 -7.09
N GLU A 50 -12.45 -14.96 -6.90
CA GLU A 50 -11.52 -15.82 -6.16
C GLU A 50 -10.14 -15.89 -6.83
N ARG A 51 -10.07 -15.93 -8.17
CA ARG A 51 -8.78 -16.01 -8.86
C ARG A 51 -7.96 -14.74 -8.64
N THR A 52 -8.58 -13.58 -8.77
CA THR A 52 -7.92 -12.29 -8.49
C THR A 52 -7.52 -12.15 -7.04
N LEU A 53 -8.37 -12.56 -6.09
CA LEU A 53 -8.06 -12.59 -4.66
C LEU A 53 -6.78 -13.39 -4.41
N ARG A 54 -6.70 -14.61 -4.97
CA ARG A 54 -5.59 -15.55 -4.80
C ARG A 54 -4.30 -15.07 -5.46
N GLU A 55 -4.36 -14.67 -6.73
CA GLU A 55 -3.19 -14.33 -7.56
C GLU A 55 -2.59 -12.94 -7.25
N LEU A 56 -3.40 -11.98 -6.78
CA LEU A 56 -2.91 -10.63 -6.46
C LEU A 56 -2.92 -10.37 -4.95
N TYR A 57 -4.09 -10.22 -4.35
CA TYR A 57 -4.21 -9.63 -3.02
C TYR A 57 -3.71 -10.54 -1.88
N LEU A 58 -3.71 -11.84 -2.10
CA LEU A 58 -3.26 -12.83 -1.12
C LEU A 58 -1.84 -13.34 -1.36
N THR A 59 -1.36 -13.38 -2.61
CA THR A 59 -0.04 -13.95 -2.95
C THR A 59 1.12 -13.28 -2.18
N GLY A 60 1.06 -11.96 -1.95
CA GLY A 60 2.06 -11.26 -1.13
C GLY A 60 2.10 -11.77 0.32
N PHE A 61 0.93 -12.01 0.93
CA PHE A 61 0.85 -12.57 2.28
C PHE A 61 1.25 -14.04 2.33
N GLU A 62 0.88 -14.83 1.32
CA GLU A 62 1.31 -16.23 1.20
C GLU A 62 2.84 -16.33 1.23
N ILE A 63 3.53 -15.49 0.44
CA ILE A 63 5.00 -15.43 0.41
C ILE A 63 5.54 -15.13 1.81
N VAL A 64 4.99 -14.12 2.49
CA VAL A 64 5.45 -13.73 3.83
C VAL A 64 5.24 -14.85 4.84
N VAL A 65 4.07 -15.49 4.84
CA VAL A 65 3.76 -16.60 5.75
C VAL A 65 4.72 -17.76 5.53
N LYS A 66 4.87 -18.22 4.29
CA LYS A 66 5.69 -19.40 3.97
C LYS A 66 7.19 -19.15 4.11
N GLU A 67 7.68 -17.96 3.75
CA GLU A 67 9.13 -17.68 3.70
C GLU A 67 9.69 -16.95 4.92
N ALA A 68 8.84 -16.29 5.71
CA ALA A 68 9.28 -15.49 6.86
C ALA A 68 8.61 -15.87 8.18
N LYS A 69 7.52 -16.65 8.16
CA LYS A 69 6.81 -17.16 9.34
C LYS A 69 6.56 -16.04 10.37
N PRO A 70 5.78 -15.01 9.99
CA PRO A 70 5.47 -13.90 10.89
C PRO A 70 4.76 -14.43 12.14
N LYS A 71 5.08 -13.88 13.31
CA LYS A 71 4.44 -14.27 14.58
C LYS A 71 3.07 -13.63 14.79
N THR A 72 2.79 -12.54 14.09
CA THR A 72 1.47 -11.90 14.09
C THR A 72 1.07 -11.48 12.69
N ILE A 73 -0.24 -11.36 12.41
CA ILE A 73 -0.81 -10.73 11.21
C ILE A 73 -1.99 -9.86 11.64
N MET A 74 -2.14 -8.68 11.02
CA MET A 74 -3.26 -7.78 11.30
C MET A 74 -4.35 -7.92 10.24
N SER A 75 -5.58 -8.23 10.66
CA SER A 75 -6.75 -8.26 9.77
C SER A 75 -7.12 -6.85 9.28
N SER A 76 -7.70 -6.73 8.09
CA SER A 76 -8.17 -5.45 7.55
C SER A 76 -9.52 -5.01 8.13
N TYR A 77 -9.85 -3.73 7.94
CA TYR A 77 -11.13 -3.16 8.35
C TYR A 77 -12.33 -3.59 7.50
N ASN A 78 -12.12 -3.79 6.21
CA ASN A 78 -13.20 -3.87 5.22
C ASN A 78 -13.88 -5.25 5.19
N LEU A 79 -15.05 -5.29 4.56
CA LEU A 79 -15.61 -6.56 4.11
C LEU A 79 -14.85 -7.03 2.86
N ILE A 80 -14.73 -8.34 2.71
CA ILE A 80 -14.34 -9.01 1.48
C ILE A 80 -15.52 -9.90 1.09
N ASN A 81 -16.12 -9.61 -0.06
CA ASN A 81 -17.25 -10.37 -0.60
C ASN A 81 -18.46 -10.51 0.35
N GLY A 82 -18.66 -9.53 1.25
CA GLY A 82 -19.79 -9.47 2.19
C GLY A 82 -19.48 -9.91 3.63
N THR A 83 -18.24 -10.28 3.95
CA THR A 83 -17.82 -10.66 5.32
C THR A 83 -16.59 -9.85 5.74
N TYR A 84 -16.65 -9.26 6.94
CA TYR A 84 -15.53 -8.51 7.50
C TYR A 84 -14.30 -9.39 7.66
N ALA A 85 -13.13 -8.87 7.31
CA ALA A 85 -11.90 -9.65 7.26
C ALA A 85 -11.59 -10.39 8.58
N ASN A 86 -11.84 -9.73 9.70
CA ASN A 86 -11.58 -10.28 11.03
C ASN A 86 -12.50 -11.45 11.42
N GLU A 87 -13.69 -11.52 10.83
CA GLU A 87 -14.67 -12.59 11.05
C GLU A 87 -14.73 -13.56 9.88
N ASN A 88 -13.85 -13.44 8.89
CA ASN A 88 -13.92 -14.19 7.65
C ASN A 88 -13.22 -15.55 7.78
N ARG A 89 -14.01 -16.62 7.97
CA ARG A 89 -13.51 -18.00 8.09
C ARG A 89 -12.68 -18.44 6.87
N HIS A 90 -13.15 -18.13 5.65
CA HIS A 90 -12.43 -18.46 4.42
C HIS A 90 -11.03 -17.87 4.44
N LEU A 91 -10.92 -16.60 4.84
CA LEU A 91 -9.65 -15.89 4.89
C LEU A 91 -8.72 -16.40 6.01
N LEU A 92 -9.23 -16.48 7.25
CA LEU A 92 -8.41 -16.70 8.45
C LEU A 92 -8.16 -18.18 8.76
N MET A 93 -9.15 -19.05 8.52
CA MET A 93 -9.03 -20.47 8.84
C MET A 93 -8.65 -21.28 7.62
N ASP A 94 -9.42 -21.17 6.54
CA ASP A 94 -9.26 -22.08 5.39
C ASP A 94 -7.97 -21.75 4.63
N ILE A 95 -7.75 -20.48 4.28
CA ILE A 95 -6.55 -20.03 3.56
C ILE A 95 -5.35 -19.87 4.48
N LEU A 96 -5.42 -18.94 5.44
CA LEU A 96 -4.25 -18.53 6.22
C LEU A 96 -3.68 -19.68 7.06
N ARG A 97 -4.53 -20.42 7.79
CA ARG A 97 -4.09 -21.54 8.62
C ARG A 97 -4.09 -22.87 7.87
N GLY A 98 -5.16 -23.19 7.14
CA GLY A 98 -5.31 -24.45 6.44
C GLY A 98 -4.31 -24.63 5.31
N GLU A 99 -4.30 -23.70 4.35
CA GLU A 99 -3.44 -23.84 3.16
C GLU A 99 -2.00 -23.35 3.38
N TRP A 100 -1.80 -22.27 4.14
CA TRP A 100 -0.47 -21.67 4.28
C TRP A 100 0.26 -22.10 5.56
N GLY A 101 -0.44 -22.71 6.51
CA GLY A 101 0.15 -23.20 7.75
C GLY A 101 0.58 -22.09 8.70
N PHE A 102 -0.10 -20.95 8.72
CA PHE A 102 0.15 -19.89 9.70
C PHE A 102 -0.16 -20.37 11.12
N ASP A 103 0.82 -20.25 12.00
CA ASP A 103 0.78 -20.69 13.40
C ASP A 103 0.88 -19.51 14.41
N GLY A 104 0.85 -18.27 13.91
CA GLY A 104 0.90 -17.06 14.73
C GLY A 104 -0.47 -16.55 15.21
N ALA A 105 -0.45 -15.37 15.83
CA ALA A 105 -1.65 -14.68 16.31
C ALA A 105 -2.21 -13.70 15.26
N VAL A 106 -3.53 -13.68 15.10
CA VAL A 106 -4.24 -12.67 14.30
C VAL A 106 -4.72 -11.55 15.22
N VAL A 107 -4.34 -10.32 14.93
CA VAL A 107 -4.80 -9.13 15.67
C VAL A 107 -5.74 -8.32 14.79
N THR A 108 -6.74 -7.67 15.38
CA THR A 108 -7.57 -6.73 14.61
C THR A 108 -6.80 -5.46 14.31
N ASP A 109 -7.15 -4.78 13.21
CA ASP A 109 -6.91 -3.34 13.13
C ASP A 109 -7.72 -2.61 14.23
N TRP A 110 -7.42 -1.34 14.49
CA TRP A 110 -7.94 -0.56 15.61
C TRP A 110 -9.46 -0.32 15.52
N GLY A 111 -10.25 -1.11 16.25
CA GLY A 111 -11.70 -1.11 16.16
C GLY A 111 -12.25 -1.94 14.98
N GLY A 112 -11.41 -2.77 14.36
CA GLY A 112 -11.75 -3.67 13.25
C GLY A 112 -12.46 -4.97 13.67
N SER A 113 -12.81 -5.11 14.94
CA SER A 113 -13.61 -6.22 15.48
C SER A 113 -15.10 -5.88 15.45
N ASN A 114 -15.90 -6.71 14.79
CA ASN A 114 -17.29 -6.42 14.46
C ASN A 114 -18.26 -7.34 15.22
N ASP A 115 -17.93 -8.63 15.28
CA ASP A 115 -18.55 -9.64 16.17
C ASP A 115 -17.40 -10.41 16.81
N HIS A 116 -17.11 -10.10 18.08
CA HIS A 116 -15.88 -10.58 18.71
C HIS A 116 -15.88 -12.10 18.86
N ALA A 117 -17.03 -12.69 19.23
CA ALA A 117 -17.15 -14.13 19.37
C ALA A 117 -16.98 -14.86 18.03
N LEU A 118 -17.57 -14.33 16.95
CA LEU A 118 -17.37 -14.90 15.61
C LEU A 118 -15.92 -14.76 15.15
N GLY A 119 -15.26 -13.65 15.46
CA GLY A 119 -13.84 -13.47 15.23
C GLY A 119 -13.00 -14.55 15.92
N VAL A 120 -13.23 -14.78 17.22
CA VAL A 120 -12.53 -15.82 18.01
C VAL A 120 -12.72 -17.22 17.41
N GLN A 121 -13.97 -17.57 17.08
CA GLN A 121 -14.31 -18.83 16.42
C GLN A 121 -13.60 -19.00 15.07
N ASN A 122 -13.41 -17.89 14.35
CA ASN A 122 -12.78 -17.86 13.03
C ASN A 122 -11.28 -17.51 13.09
N GLY A 123 -10.64 -17.59 14.27
CA GLY A 123 -9.18 -17.53 14.39
C GLY A 123 -8.58 -16.15 14.67
N SER A 124 -9.39 -15.12 14.96
CA SER A 124 -8.93 -13.84 15.50
C SER A 124 -8.47 -14.01 16.94
N THR A 125 -7.22 -13.67 17.22
CA THR A 125 -6.57 -13.89 18.53
C THR A 125 -6.76 -12.72 19.48
N LEU A 126 -6.60 -11.47 19.01
CA LEU A 126 -6.61 -10.29 19.88
C LEU A 126 -7.39 -9.13 19.26
N GLU A 127 -8.38 -8.65 20.00
CA GLU A 127 -9.12 -7.42 19.69
C GLU A 127 -8.33 -6.19 20.13
N MET A 128 -8.16 -5.24 19.21
CA MET A 128 -7.40 -4.00 19.39
C MET A 128 -8.27 -2.80 18.99
N PRO A 129 -8.25 -1.67 19.72
CA PRO A 129 -7.64 -1.49 21.05
C PRO A 129 -8.38 -2.30 22.11
N ALA A 130 -8.02 -2.13 23.39
CA ALA A 130 -8.82 -2.62 24.50
C ALA A 130 -10.27 -2.06 24.41
N PRO A 131 -11.27 -2.89 24.09
CA PRO A 131 -12.66 -2.44 23.88
C PRO A 131 -13.40 -2.21 25.21
N GLY A 132 -12.78 -2.54 26.35
CA GLY A 132 -13.36 -2.48 27.68
C GLY A 132 -14.13 -3.74 28.09
N GLY A 133 -14.75 -3.71 29.27
CA GLY A 133 -15.39 -4.87 29.89
C GLY A 133 -16.60 -5.43 29.14
N ASP A 134 -17.19 -4.67 28.21
CA ASP A 134 -18.34 -5.13 27.42
C ASP A 134 -17.99 -6.28 26.48
N ALA A 135 -16.86 -6.20 25.77
CA ALA A 135 -16.42 -7.28 24.89
C ALA A 135 -16.05 -8.56 25.66
N VAL A 136 -15.48 -8.40 26.86
CA VAL A 136 -15.19 -9.54 27.76
C VAL A 136 -16.49 -10.25 28.14
N ARG A 137 -17.52 -9.50 28.52
CA ARG A 137 -18.84 -10.08 28.82
C ARG A 137 -19.51 -10.69 27.60
N GLU A 138 -19.37 -10.07 26.43
CA GLU A 138 -19.88 -10.61 25.16
C GLU A 138 -19.27 -11.99 24.88
N LEU A 139 -17.95 -12.14 25.05
CA LEU A 139 -17.26 -13.41 24.86
C LEU A 139 -17.68 -14.45 25.90
N MET A 140 -17.75 -14.08 27.18
CA MET A 140 -18.23 -14.96 28.25
C MET A 140 -19.65 -15.46 27.98
N GLN A 141 -20.55 -14.58 27.54
CA GLN A 141 -21.92 -14.93 27.20
C GLN A 141 -21.97 -15.85 25.96
N ALA A 142 -21.12 -15.61 24.97
CA ALA A 142 -21.03 -16.45 23.77
C ALA A 142 -20.63 -17.90 24.12
N VAL A 143 -19.69 -18.09 25.05
CA VAL A 143 -19.33 -19.42 25.58
C VAL A 143 -20.50 -20.03 26.35
N GLN A 144 -21.08 -19.29 27.31
CA GLN A 144 -22.18 -19.79 28.16
C GLN A 144 -23.44 -20.19 27.35
N SER A 145 -23.71 -19.50 26.26
CA SER A 145 -24.84 -19.79 25.37
C SER A 145 -24.55 -20.85 24.31
N GLY A 146 -23.28 -21.28 24.18
CA GLY A 146 -22.85 -22.23 23.15
C GLY A 146 -22.73 -21.63 21.75
N LYS A 147 -22.68 -20.29 21.61
CA LYS A 147 -22.36 -19.62 20.32
C LYS A 147 -20.93 -19.98 19.88
N ILE A 148 -20.02 -20.08 20.83
CA ILE A 148 -18.65 -20.57 20.67
C ILE A 148 -18.32 -21.55 21.81
N THR A 149 -17.25 -22.32 21.66
CA THR A 149 -16.76 -23.25 22.68
C THR A 149 -15.64 -22.65 23.51
N GLU A 150 -15.41 -23.20 24.71
CA GLU A 150 -14.23 -22.85 25.52
C GLU A 150 -12.92 -23.18 24.77
N ALA A 151 -12.91 -24.29 24.00
CA ALA A 151 -11.78 -24.67 23.15
C ALA A 151 -11.45 -23.62 22.06
N ASP A 152 -12.45 -22.91 21.54
CA ASP A 152 -12.21 -21.81 20.59
C ASP A 152 -11.45 -20.66 21.26
N VAL A 153 -11.74 -20.38 22.53
CA VAL A 153 -11.07 -19.35 23.33
C VAL A 153 -9.67 -19.80 23.73
N ASP A 154 -9.52 -21.04 24.22
CA ASP A 154 -8.24 -21.62 24.62
C ASP A 154 -7.24 -21.60 23.47
N ALA A 155 -7.67 -21.96 22.26
CA ALA A 155 -6.81 -21.93 21.08
C ALA A 155 -6.26 -20.53 20.77
N ARG A 156 -7.07 -19.47 20.98
CA ARG A 156 -6.59 -18.08 20.83
C ARG A 156 -5.70 -17.66 22.01
N LEU A 157 -6.01 -18.12 23.22
CA LEU A 157 -5.19 -17.84 24.38
C LEU A 157 -3.79 -18.44 24.24
N ASP A 158 -3.66 -19.67 23.75
CA ASP A 158 -2.37 -20.33 23.51
C ASP A 158 -1.50 -19.55 22.50
N GLU A 159 -2.09 -19.09 21.40
CA GLU A 159 -1.42 -18.22 20.41
C GLU A 159 -0.90 -16.93 21.06
N LEU A 160 -1.74 -16.28 21.89
CA LEU A 160 -1.39 -15.03 22.57
C LEU A 160 -0.30 -15.25 23.62
N LEU A 161 -0.39 -16.31 24.43
CA LEU A 161 0.59 -16.65 25.45
C LEU A 161 1.96 -16.95 24.81
N THR A 162 1.97 -17.69 23.71
CA THR A 162 3.19 -17.97 22.93
C THR A 162 3.82 -16.66 22.47
N LEU A 163 3.02 -15.77 21.86
CA LEU A 163 3.50 -14.46 21.42
C LEU A 163 4.08 -13.63 22.58
N VAL A 164 3.38 -13.57 23.71
CA VAL A 164 3.79 -12.81 24.90
C VAL A 164 5.09 -13.35 25.48
N PHE A 165 5.18 -14.66 25.71
CA PHE A 165 6.35 -15.25 26.34
C PHE A 165 7.60 -15.17 25.44
N ASP A 166 7.47 -15.49 24.15
CA ASP A 166 8.57 -15.41 23.19
C ASP A 166 9.10 -13.96 23.08
N THR A 167 8.20 -13.01 22.90
CA THR A 167 8.58 -11.60 22.73
C THR A 167 9.13 -11.01 24.03
N HIS A 168 8.58 -11.38 25.19
CA HIS A 168 9.08 -10.93 26.48
C HIS A 168 10.50 -11.43 26.73
N ALA A 169 10.78 -12.71 26.48
CA ALA A 169 12.11 -13.28 26.62
C ALA A 169 13.12 -12.60 25.69
N ALA A 170 12.73 -12.33 24.45
CA ALA A 170 13.54 -11.55 23.51
C ALA A 170 13.84 -10.14 24.06
N VAL A 171 12.83 -9.40 24.49
CA VAL A 171 13.01 -8.03 25.00
C VAL A 171 13.88 -7.97 26.27
N GLN A 172 13.80 -8.96 27.16
CA GLN A 172 14.65 -9.02 28.35
C GLN A 172 16.12 -9.33 28.04
N SER A 173 16.37 -10.10 26.98
CA SER A 173 17.73 -10.48 26.57
C SER A 173 18.44 -9.43 25.72
N HIS A 174 17.72 -8.46 25.16
CA HIS A 174 18.30 -7.43 24.29
C HIS A 174 18.74 -6.17 25.07
N SER A 175 19.80 -5.52 24.55
CA SER A 175 20.24 -4.22 25.05
C SER A 175 19.12 -3.18 24.94
N ARG A 176 19.00 -2.33 25.97
CA ARG A 176 18.09 -1.17 25.97
C ARG A 176 18.69 0.06 25.27
N THR A 177 19.95 0.00 24.87
CA THR A 177 20.64 1.05 24.11
C THR A 177 20.86 0.62 22.66
N PHE A 178 20.86 1.59 21.75
CA PHE A 178 21.16 1.39 20.33
C PHE A 178 22.01 2.56 19.83
N ASP A 179 22.74 2.33 18.73
CA ASP A 179 23.55 3.36 18.08
C ASP A 179 22.68 4.12 17.07
N ALA A 180 22.26 5.32 17.48
CA ALA A 180 21.41 6.17 16.65
C ALA A 180 22.11 6.64 15.37
N ASP A 181 23.42 6.88 15.41
CA ASP A 181 24.20 7.35 14.25
C ASP A 181 24.40 6.21 13.24
N ALA A 182 24.69 5.00 13.70
CA ALA A 182 24.75 3.82 12.84
C ALA A 182 23.40 3.52 12.16
N HIS A 183 22.29 3.64 12.91
CA HIS A 183 20.95 3.48 12.34
C HIS A 183 20.62 4.59 11.33
N HIS A 184 21.06 5.82 11.59
CA HIS A 184 20.89 6.93 10.66
C HIS A 184 21.72 6.73 9.38
N ALA A 185 22.94 6.23 9.47
CA ALA A 185 23.77 5.86 8.32
C ALA A 185 23.14 4.70 7.51
N LEU A 186 22.55 3.71 8.18
CA LEU A 186 21.78 2.65 7.52
C LEU A 186 20.56 3.21 6.78
N ALA A 187 19.81 4.12 7.39
CA ALA A 187 18.67 4.79 6.77
C ALA A 187 19.11 5.58 5.53
N ARG A 188 20.25 6.28 5.58
CA ARG A 188 20.81 7.02 4.45
C ARG A 188 21.14 6.10 3.28
N ARG A 189 21.78 4.95 3.56
CA ARG A 189 22.08 3.93 2.54
C ARG A 189 20.82 3.35 1.92
N ALA A 190 19.83 2.97 2.74
CA ALA A 190 18.55 2.44 2.27
C ALA A 190 17.81 3.46 1.39
N ALA A 191 17.78 4.74 1.79
CA ALA A 191 17.21 5.82 1.00
C ALA A 191 17.96 6.00 -0.34
N ALA A 192 19.29 6.03 -0.32
CA ALA A 192 20.10 6.20 -1.53
C ALA A 192 19.88 5.06 -2.56
N GLU A 193 19.70 3.83 -2.08
CA GLU A 193 19.38 2.67 -2.91
C GLU A 193 17.91 2.63 -3.40
N SER A 194 17.04 3.43 -2.80
CA SER A 194 15.60 3.54 -3.15
C SER A 194 15.30 4.68 -4.11
N ILE A 195 16.19 5.68 -4.21
CA ILE A 195 16.05 6.79 -5.15
C ILE A 195 16.07 6.30 -6.59
N VAL A 196 15.10 6.77 -7.38
CA VAL A 196 14.95 6.41 -8.80
C VAL A 196 15.26 7.62 -9.67
N LEU A 197 16.26 7.49 -10.56
CA LEU A 197 16.51 8.47 -11.61
C LEU A 197 15.55 8.19 -12.77
N LEU A 198 14.59 9.09 -13.02
CA LEU A 198 13.54 8.89 -14.02
C LEU A 198 13.88 9.50 -15.37
N LYS A 199 14.50 10.69 -15.36
CA LYS A 199 15.00 11.38 -16.56
C LYS A 199 16.37 12.00 -16.30
N ASN A 200 17.26 11.97 -17.30
CA ASN A 200 18.56 12.63 -17.26
C ASN A 200 19.00 13.04 -18.67
N GLU A 201 18.31 14.03 -19.26
CA GLU A 201 18.67 14.53 -20.59
C GLU A 201 20.03 15.27 -20.56
N ASN A 202 20.84 15.09 -21.61
CA ASN A 202 22.19 15.65 -21.76
C ASN A 202 23.18 15.30 -20.63
N ASP A 203 22.94 14.20 -19.90
CA ASP A 203 23.79 13.76 -18.79
C ASP A 203 24.05 14.87 -17.74
N LEU A 204 23.03 15.68 -17.44
CA LEU A 204 23.13 16.77 -16.47
C LEU A 204 23.55 16.28 -15.07
N LEU A 205 23.09 15.09 -14.68
CA LEU A 205 23.54 14.40 -13.47
C LEU A 205 24.55 13.29 -13.79
N PRO A 206 25.54 13.05 -12.91
CA PRO A 206 25.75 13.69 -11.61
C PRO A 206 26.36 15.11 -11.73
N LEU A 207 26.09 15.96 -10.74
CA LEU A 207 26.65 17.31 -10.66
C LEU A 207 28.14 17.27 -10.35
N ALA A 208 28.89 18.14 -11.01
CA ALA A 208 30.32 18.32 -10.77
C ALA A 208 30.60 19.00 -9.42
N GLU A 209 31.74 18.68 -8.82
CA GLU A 209 32.25 19.38 -7.64
C GLU A 209 32.41 20.88 -7.95
N GLY A 210 31.99 21.74 -7.01
CA GLY A 210 32.02 23.19 -7.18
C GLY A 210 30.95 23.78 -8.11
N ALA A 211 30.08 22.97 -8.73
CA ALA A 211 29.01 23.47 -9.59
C ALA A 211 28.11 24.47 -8.83
N LYS A 212 27.76 25.57 -9.49
CA LYS A 212 26.96 26.63 -8.88
C LYS A 212 25.48 26.28 -8.92
N VAL A 213 24.89 26.01 -7.76
CA VAL A 213 23.51 25.53 -7.64
C VAL A 213 22.58 26.52 -6.95
N ALA A 214 21.41 26.76 -7.54
CA ALA A 214 20.29 27.41 -6.87
C ALA A 214 19.35 26.34 -6.32
N VAL A 215 18.95 26.45 -5.05
CA VAL A 215 17.93 25.56 -4.48
C VAL A 215 16.60 26.29 -4.42
N ILE A 216 15.57 25.71 -5.03
CA ILE A 216 14.24 26.30 -5.08
C ILE A 216 13.22 25.28 -4.62
N GLY A 217 12.29 25.69 -3.76
CA GLY A 217 11.20 24.85 -3.28
C GLY A 217 11.30 24.53 -1.80
N ASP A 218 10.18 24.74 -1.10
CA ASP A 218 10.09 24.60 0.36
C ASP A 218 10.49 23.20 0.89
N PHE A 219 10.36 22.15 0.08
CA PHE A 219 10.79 20.79 0.45
C PHE A 219 12.29 20.67 0.75
N ALA A 220 13.12 21.61 0.30
CA ALA A 220 14.54 21.65 0.64
C ALA A 220 14.81 22.12 2.09
N GLN A 221 13.96 23.01 2.61
CA GLN A 221 14.08 23.54 3.97
C GLN A 221 13.27 22.70 4.98
N THR A 222 12.09 22.25 4.57
CA THR A 222 11.18 21.45 5.40
C THR A 222 11.00 20.07 4.75
N PRO A 223 11.71 19.02 5.16
CA PRO A 223 11.67 17.74 4.43
C PRO A 223 10.28 17.07 4.48
N ARG A 224 9.80 16.55 3.33
CA ARG A 224 8.70 15.57 3.28
C ARG A 224 9.32 14.18 3.18
N TYR A 225 9.46 13.51 4.33
CA TYR A 225 10.28 12.30 4.45
C TYR A 225 9.53 11.03 4.88
N GLN A 226 8.26 11.16 5.26
CA GLN A 226 7.41 10.05 5.68
C GLN A 226 5.94 10.35 5.38
N GLY A 227 5.06 9.35 5.47
CA GLY A 227 3.61 9.53 5.33
C GLY A 227 2.98 10.17 6.58
N ALA A 228 1.65 10.38 6.55
CA ALA A 228 0.88 10.80 7.71
C ALA A 228 -0.06 9.67 8.21
N GLY A 229 -0.48 9.74 9.47
CA GLY A 229 -1.29 8.70 10.12
C GLY A 229 -0.47 7.80 11.06
N SER A 230 -0.90 6.55 11.23
CA SER A 230 -0.30 5.57 12.14
C SER A 230 1.15 5.19 11.80
N SER A 231 1.61 5.45 10.57
CA SER A 231 2.99 5.20 10.16
C SER A 231 3.97 6.30 10.56
N ALA A 232 3.50 7.43 11.11
CA ALA A 232 4.36 8.56 11.44
C ALA A 232 5.25 8.25 12.65
N VAL A 233 6.55 8.53 12.52
CA VAL A 233 7.57 8.32 13.55
C VAL A 233 8.16 9.67 13.96
N ASN A 234 8.23 9.92 15.28
CA ASN A 234 8.99 11.03 15.83
C ASN A 234 10.50 10.69 15.75
N SER A 235 11.16 11.20 14.71
CA SER A 235 12.55 10.83 14.39
C SER A 235 13.56 11.57 15.27
N ILE A 236 14.62 10.88 15.70
CA ILE A 236 15.68 11.45 16.55
C ILE A 236 16.48 12.52 15.79
N LYS A 237 16.73 12.28 14.50
CA LYS A 237 17.53 13.14 13.63
C LYS A 237 16.95 13.10 12.22
N VAL A 238 16.63 14.27 11.66
CA VAL A 238 16.15 14.42 10.29
C VAL A 238 17.14 15.27 9.50
N ASP A 239 17.67 14.73 8.40
CA ASP A 239 18.50 15.47 7.46
C ASP A 239 17.65 16.52 6.72
N ILE A 240 18.13 17.77 6.72
CA ILE A 240 17.54 18.88 5.96
C ILE A 240 18.39 19.12 4.73
N PHE A 241 17.77 19.20 3.54
CA PHE A 241 18.48 19.28 2.27
C PHE A 241 19.45 20.48 2.21
N LEU A 242 19.00 21.65 2.67
CA LEU A 242 19.83 22.86 2.71
C LEU A 242 21.05 22.73 3.66
N ASP A 243 20.93 21.97 4.74
CA ASP A 243 22.04 21.74 5.66
C ASP A 243 23.03 20.74 5.07
N CYS A 244 22.54 19.62 4.55
CA CYS A 244 23.36 18.63 3.87
C CYS A 244 24.08 19.20 2.63
N LEU A 245 23.50 20.21 1.97
CA LEU A 245 24.10 20.88 0.81
C LEU A 245 25.46 21.50 1.14
N LYS A 246 25.65 22.01 2.37
CA LYS A 246 26.90 22.63 2.82
C LYS A 246 28.08 21.65 2.79
N GLU A 247 27.81 20.36 2.93
CA GLU A 247 28.78 19.26 2.96
C GLU A 247 28.82 18.47 1.63
N SER A 248 28.05 18.91 0.63
CA SER A 248 27.90 18.19 -0.64
C SER A 248 29.09 18.39 -1.60
N GLY A 249 29.84 19.49 -1.44
CA GLY A 249 30.86 19.93 -2.41
C GLY A 249 30.31 20.84 -3.52
N LEU A 250 29.01 21.14 -3.52
CA LEU A 250 28.38 22.08 -4.46
C LEU A 250 28.48 23.53 -3.95
N ALA A 251 28.55 24.50 -4.87
CA ALA A 251 28.58 25.91 -4.53
C ALA A 251 27.15 26.49 -4.54
N SER A 252 26.52 26.62 -3.37
CA SER A 252 25.17 27.21 -3.28
C SER A 252 25.19 28.70 -3.61
N VAL A 253 24.36 29.13 -4.57
CA VAL A 253 24.14 30.56 -4.88
C VAL A 253 22.98 31.17 -4.10
N GLY A 254 22.20 30.35 -3.40
CA GLY A 254 21.07 30.78 -2.58
C GLY A 254 19.92 29.77 -2.53
N PHE A 255 18.92 30.13 -1.72
CA PHE A 255 17.66 29.39 -1.58
C PHE A 255 16.47 30.34 -1.79
N ALA A 256 15.43 29.86 -2.46
CA ALA A 256 14.13 30.52 -2.52
C ALA A 256 13.00 29.50 -2.28
N PRO A 257 11.97 29.81 -1.47
CA PRO A 257 10.87 28.87 -1.23
C PRO A 257 10.05 28.59 -2.50
N GLY A 258 9.92 29.58 -3.40
CA GLY A 258 9.28 29.46 -4.71
C GLY A 258 7.75 29.33 -4.71
N PHE A 259 7.17 28.64 -3.74
CA PHE A 259 5.72 28.44 -3.60
C PHE A 259 5.28 28.34 -2.13
N ASP A 260 3.98 28.20 -1.91
CA ASP A 260 3.40 27.78 -0.63
C ASP A 260 2.75 26.41 -0.84
N ARG A 261 3.10 25.40 -0.04
CA ARG A 261 2.63 24.01 -0.22
C ARG A 261 1.12 23.90 -0.31
N GLN A 262 0.43 24.69 0.52
CA GLN A 262 -1.03 24.65 0.67
C GLN A 262 -1.66 25.98 0.24
N GLY A 263 -0.88 26.85 -0.41
CA GLY A 263 -1.30 28.17 -0.83
C GLY A 263 -1.59 28.27 -2.32
N LYS A 264 -2.12 29.43 -2.72
CA LYS A 264 -2.30 29.80 -4.13
C LYS A 264 -0.95 30.15 -4.77
N PRO A 265 -0.86 30.22 -6.11
CA PRO A 265 0.29 30.81 -6.77
C PRO A 265 0.63 32.19 -6.21
N ASP A 266 1.93 32.43 -6.00
CA ASP A 266 2.46 33.69 -5.46
C ASP A 266 3.49 34.26 -6.44
N ALA A 267 3.10 35.33 -7.12
CA ALA A 267 3.92 35.95 -8.16
C ALA A 267 5.25 36.51 -7.62
N ALA A 268 5.30 36.96 -6.37
CA ALA A 268 6.52 37.49 -5.78
C ALA A 268 7.52 36.37 -5.49
N LYS A 269 7.06 35.27 -4.89
CA LYS A 269 7.90 34.07 -4.68
C LYS A 269 8.38 33.46 -5.99
N GLN A 270 7.52 33.42 -7.01
CA GLN A 270 7.92 32.96 -8.34
C GLN A 270 8.99 33.86 -8.97
N ALA A 271 8.83 35.18 -8.89
CA ALA A 271 9.80 36.13 -9.43
C ALA A 271 11.17 36.03 -8.72
N GLU A 272 11.16 35.88 -7.39
CA GLU A 272 12.37 35.62 -6.60
C GLU A 272 13.08 34.33 -7.05
N ALA A 273 12.33 33.23 -7.19
CA ALA A 273 12.85 31.95 -7.64
C ALA A 273 13.45 32.04 -9.06
N VAL A 274 12.79 32.72 -9.99
CA VAL A 274 13.29 32.96 -11.35
C VAL A 274 14.58 33.78 -11.33
N ALA A 275 14.64 34.85 -10.54
CA ALA A 275 15.84 35.68 -10.42
C ALA A 275 17.02 34.92 -9.80
N LEU A 276 16.76 33.98 -8.89
CA LEU A 276 17.78 33.09 -8.34
C LEU A 276 18.24 32.05 -9.38
N ALA A 277 17.32 31.45 -10.13
CA ALA A 277 17.61 30.48 -11.18
C ALA A 277 18.57 31.01 -12.25
N GLN A 278 18.45 32.29 -12.62
CA GLN A 278 19.32 32.97 -13.59
C GLN A 278 20.77 33.15 -13.12
N LYS A 279 21.04 33.04 -11.81
CA LYS A 279 22.38 33.23 -11.22
C LYS A 279 23.15 31.91 -11.06
N ALA A 280 22.50 30.76 -11.30
CA ALA A 280 23.07 29.43 -11.11
C ALA A 280 23.44 28.76 -12.43
N GLU A 281 24.37 27.82 -12.38
CA GLU A 281 24.64 26.91 -13.50
C GLU A 281 23.57 25.81 -13.57
N VAL A 282 23.11 25.34 -12.42
CA VAL A 282 22.09 24.29 -12.27
C VAL A 282 21.07 24.70 -11.21
N VAL A 283 19.80 24.41 -11.45
CA VAL A 283 18.74 24.59 -10.45
C VAL A 283 18.35 23.24 -9.87
N LEU A 284 18.33 23.13 -8.55
CA LEU A 284 17.74 22.04 -7.80
C LEU A 284 16.32 22.46 -7.38
N LEU A 285 15.32 22.05 -8.15
CA LEU A 285 13.92 22.38 -7.92
C LEU A 285 13.23 21.26 -7.13
N CYS A 286 13.05 21.47 -5.83
CA CYS A 286 12.47 20.52 -4.89
C CYS A 286 10.92 20.65 -4.89
N LEU A 287 10.25 19.67 -5.50
CA LEU A 287 8.79 19.60 -5.63
C LEU A 287 8.24 18.38 -4.87
N GLY A 288 6.93 18.32 -4.66
CA GLY A 288 6.34 17.17 -3.98
C GLY A 288 4.87 17.29 -3.62
N LEU A 289 4.36 16.21 -3.02
CA LEU A 289 3.04 16.18 -2.38
C LEU A 289 3.14 16.65 -0.93
N ASP A 290 2.09 17.32 -0.47
CA ASP A 290 1.99 17.74 0.94
C ASP A 290 1.53 16.59 1.85
N GLU A 291 1.53 16.85 3.15
CA GLU A 291 1.17 15.88 4.19
C GLU A 291 -0.29 15.44 4.13
N ILE A 292 -1.19 16.31 3.64
CA ILE A 292 -2.64 16.10 3.63
C ILE A 292 -3.03 15.19 2.47
N LYS A 293 -2.38 15.36 1.30
CA LYS A 293 -2.64 14.53 0.12
C LYS A 293 -2.25 13.06 0.34
N GLU A 294 -1.40 12.74 1.30
CA GLU A 294 -0.95 11.36 1.54
C GLU A 294 -1.04 11.02 3.04
N SER A 295 -2.29 10.96 3.52
CA SER A 295 -2.63 10.65 4.90
C SER A 295 -3.53 9.42 5.01
N GLU A 296 -3.28 8.61 6.03
CA GLU A 296 -4.24 7.63 6.48
C GLU A 296 -5.62 8.27 6.73
N GLY A 297 -6.69 7.56 6.35
CA GLY A 297 -8.07 8.00 6.46
C GLY A 297 -8.59 8.81 5.27
N LEU A 298 -7.75 9.11 4.28
CA LEU A 298 -8.13 9.88 3.09
C LEU A 298 -7.44 9.35 1.83
N ASP A 299 -8.25 8.97 0.83
CA ASP A 299 -7.76 8.77 -0.53
C ASP A 299 -7.55 10.12 -1.22
N ARG A 300 -6.56 10.20 -2.11
CA ARG A 300 -6.33 11.39 -2.95
C ARG A 300 -7.53 11.62 -3.87
N GLY A 301 -7.96 12.87 -3.98
CA GLY A 301 -8.97 13.27 -4.97
C GLY A 301 -8.45 13.35 -6.41
N ASP A 302 -7.12 13.38 -6.59
CA ASP A 302 -6.45 13.45 -7.90
C ASP A 302 -5.02 12.88 -7.84
N MET A 303 -4.47 12.55 -9.02
CA MET A 303 -3.07 12.14 -9.18
C MET A 303 -2.11 13.34 -9.42
N ARG A 304 -2.54 14.58 -9.21
CA ARG A 304 -1.83 15.79 -9.66
C ARG A 304 -0.85 16.33 -8.63
N LEU A 305 0.27 16.84 -9.13
CA LEU A 305 1.05 17.85 -8.42
C LEU A 305 0.25 19.17 -8.34
N ALA A 306 0.47 19.97 -7.29
CA ALA A 306 -0.21 21.25 -7.15
C ALA A 306 0.10 22.21 -8.31
N ASP A 307 -0.92 22.94 -8.79
CA ASP A 307 -0.80 23.80 -9.98
C ASP A 307 0.25 24.90 -9.79
N ASN A 308 0.38 25.47 -8.59
CA ASN A 308 1.40 26.47 -8.27
C ASN A 308 2.84 25.95 -8.41
N GLN A 309 3.08 24.66 -8.12
CA GLN A 309 4.38 24.01 -8.33
C GLN A 309 4.65 23.79 -9.83
N ILE A 310 3.62 23.43 -10.60
CA ILE A 310 3.73 23.25 -12.06
C ILE A 310 4.01 24.60 -12.75
N GLU A 311 3.37 25.68 -12.31
CA GLU A 311 3.63 27.04 -12.79
C GLU A 311 5.05 27.49 -12.49
N LEU A 312 5.53 27.24 -11.26
CA LEU A 312 6.92 27.50 -10.87
C LEU A 312 7.90 26.70 -11.73
N LEU A 313 7.67 25.40 -11.95
CA LEU A 313 8.51 24.56 -12.81
C LEU A 313 8.66 25.16 -14.20
N LYS A 314 7.55 25.60 -14.82
CA LYS A 314 7.58 26.21 -16.16
C LYS A 314 8.42 27.48 -16.17
N ALA A 315 8.22 28.36 -15.18
CA ALA A 315 8.93 29.64 -15.10
C ALA A 315 10.44 29.45 -14.85
N VAL A 316 10.79 28.55 -13.92
CA VAL A 316 12.18 28.23 -13.58
C VAL A 316 12.89 27.55 -14.75
N GLN A 317 12.27 26.56 -15.39
CA GLN A 317 12.87 25.87 -16.55
C GLN A 317 13.07 26.81 -17.74
N GLN A 318 12.19 27.79 -17.94
CA GLN A 318 12.36 28.82 -18.97
C GLN A 318 13.53 29.75 -18.66
N ALA A 319 13.75 30.07 -17.38
CA ALA A 319 14.83 30.93 -16.93
C ALA A 319 16.19 30.21 -16.92
N ASN A 320 16.21 28.92 -16.58
CA ASN A 320 17.39 28.08 -16.59
C ASN A 320 17.05 26.66 -17.08
N PRO A 321 17.50 26.28 -18.30
CA PRO A 321 17.18 24.97 -18.87
C PRO A 321 17.87 23.80 -18.16
N ASN A 322 18.88 24.07 -17.32
CA ASN A 322 19.59 23.09 -16.48
C ASN A 322 18.89 22.93 -15.13
N THR A 323 17.58 22.69 -15.15
CA THR A 323 16.82 22.41 -13.92
C THR A 323 16.70 20.90 -13.69
N VAL A 324 17.10 20.48 -12.49
CA VAL A 324 16.88 19.14 -11.94
C VAL A 324 15.67 19.21 -11.02
N VAL A 325 14.62 18.46 -11.35
CA VAL A 325 13.48 18.27 -10.44
C VAL A 325 13.82 17.18 -9.44
N VAL A 326 13.80 17.53 -8.15
CA VAL A 326 13.94 16.62 -7.02
C VAL A 326 12.55 16.43 -6.42
N LEU A 327 11.99 15.22 -6.55
CA LEU A 327 10.58 14.99 -6.24
C LEU A 327 10.39 14.12 -4.99
N SER A 328 9.63 14.64 -4.03
CA SER A 328 9.18 13.91 -2.83
C SER A 328 7.67 13.60 -2.91
N ALA A 329 7.32 12.34 -3.08
CA ALA A 329 5.93 11.86 -3.09
C ALA A 329 5.89 10.39 -2.65
N GLY A 330 4.85 9.94 -1.96
CA GLY A 330 4.71 8.54 -1.53
C GLY A 330 4.14 7.59 -2.59
N ALA A 331 3.46 8.13 -3.61
CA ALA A 331 2.86 7.38 -4.71
C ALA A 331 3.03 8.10 -6.06
N SER A 332 2.72 7.37 -7.14
CA SER A 332 2.79 7.89 -8.50
C SER A 332 1.92 9.13 -8.74
N LEU A 333 2.33 9.93 -9.73
CA LEU A 333 1.65 11.15 -10.17
C LEU A 333 1.25 11.03 -11.64
N GLU A 334 0.17 11.69 -12.04
CA GLU A 334 -0.05 11.95 -13.46
C GLU A 334 0.98 12.95 -13.99
N THR A 335 1.33 12.81 -15.26
CA THR A 335 2.57 13.36 -15.81
C THR A 335 2.46 14.40 -16.95
N PRO A 336 1.34 15.14 -17.20
CA PRO A 336 1.31 16.18 -18.24
C PRO A 336 2.39 17.27 -18.12
N TRP A 337 2.97 17.44 -16.93
CA TRP A 337 4.03 18.41 -16.63
C TRP A 337 5.43 17.94 -17.07
N LEU A 338 5.65 16.65 -17.38
CA LEU A 338 6.96 16.11 -17.77
C LEU A 338 7.54 16.76 -19.03
N LYS A 339 6.69 17.32 -19.91
CA LYS A 339 7.14 18.11 -21.08
C LYS A 339 7.95 19.35 -20.71
N HIS A 340 7.89 19.79 -19.45
CA HIS A 340 8.66 20.89 -18.89
C HIS A 340 9.80 20.42 -17.97
N CYS A 341 10.06 19.12 -17.88
CA CYS A 341 11.04 18.54 -16.98
C CYS A 341 12.04 17.68 -17.76
N ARG A 342 13.30 18.12 -17.86
CA ARG A 342 14.36 17.42 -18.59
C ARG A 342 15.12 16.40 -17.73
N THR A 343 15.27 16.71 -16.44
CA THR A 343 15.96 15.85 -15.47
C THR A 343 15.10 15.70 -14.22
N LEU A 344 14.82 14.46 -13.82
CA LEU A 344 13.89 14.12 -12.74
C LEU A 344 14.49 13.02 -11.87
N VAL A 345 14.62 13.30 -10.58
CA VAL A 345 15.00 12.34 -9.55
C VAL A 345 13.84 12.16 -8.58
N TYR A 346 13.33 10.95 -8.46
CA TYR A 346 12.25 10.58 -7.56
C TYR A 346 12.81 10.00 -6.25
N GLY A 347 12.58 10.70 -5.15
CA GLY A 347 13.09 10.33 -3.82
C GLY A 347 12.10 9.55 -2.95
N ALA A 348 10.90 9.30 -3.46
CA ALA A 348 9.78 8.79 -2.67
C ALA A 348 9.61 9.58 -1.35
N LEU A 349 9.44 8.86 -0.23
CA LEU A 349 9.53 9.38 1.13
C LEU A 349 10.75 8.73 1.82
N GLY A 350 11.92 9.35 1.64
CA GLY A 350 13.23 8.75 1.96
C GLY A 350 13.60 8.61 3.44
N GLY A 351 12.67 8.81 4.36
CA GLY A 351 12.91 8.69 5.80
C GLY A 351 13.87 9.74 6.35
N GLN A 352 14.28 9.53 7.60
CA GLN A 352 15.01 10.51 8.40
C GLN A 352 16.34 10.99 7.78
N ALA A 353 16.95 10.22 6.87
CA ALA A 353 18.22 10.55 6.20
C ALA A 353 18.05 10.77 4.68
N GLY A 354 16.81 10.89 4.20
CA GLY A 354 16.50 10.92 2.78
C GLY A 354 17.08 12.13 2.04
N ALA A 355 17.14 13.30 2.68
CA ALA A 355 17.68 14.50 2.07
C ALA A 355 19.21 14.40 1.82
N GLY A 356 19.95 13.84 2.79
CA GLY A 356 21.37 13.56 2.63
C GLY A 356 21.63 12.53 1.53
N ALA A 357 20.85 11.44 1.52
CA ALA A 357 20.92 10.43 0.47
C ALA A 357 20.65 11.01 -0.94
N MET A 358 19.70 11.94 -1.05
CA MET A 358 19.41 12.62 -2.30
C MET A 358 20.61 13.41 -2.82
N LEU A 359 21.32 14.14 -1.96
CA LEU A 359 22.54 14.83 -2.36
C LEU A 359 23.68 13.88 -2.74
N ASP A 360 23.79 12.73 -2.09
CA ASP A 360 24.77 11.71 -2.47
C ASP A 360 24.51 11.20 -3.90
N VAL A 361 23.23 11.02 -4.27
CA VAL A 361 22.84 10.68 -5.64
C VAL A 361 23.12 11.83 -6.59
N LEU A 362 22.64 13.05 -6.29
CA LEU A 362 22.79 14.21 -7.18
C LEU A 362 24.26 14.54 -7.50
N THR A 363 25.17 14.31 -6.55
CA THR A 363 26.62 14.53 -6.71
C THR A 363 27.36 13.32 -7.27
N GLY A 364 26.68 12.18 -7.44
CA GLY A 364 27.29 10.94 -7.92
C GLY A 364 28.21 10.26 -6.91
N LYS A 365 28.19 10.65 -5.62
CA LYS A 365 28.78 9.87 -4.52
C LYS A 365 28.13 8.48 -4.47
N VAL A 366 26.83 8.42 -4.77
CA VAL A 366 26.09 7.18 -5.02
C VAL A 366 25.56 7.20 -6.45
N ASN A 367 25.75 6.10 -7.17
CA ASN A 367 25.10 5.88 -8.46
C ASN A 367 23.65 5.38 -8.21
N PRO A 368 22.61 6.06 -8.74
CA PRO A 368 21.23 5.64 -8.52
C PRO A 368 21.00 4.23 -9.07
N SER A 369 20.28 3.42 -8.29
CA SER A 369 19.98 2.03 -8.61
C SER A 369 18.57 1.59 -8.22
N GLY A 370 17.75 2.53 -7.71
CA GLY A 370 16.34 2.27 -7.44
C GLY A 370 15.59 2.01 -8.74
N LYS A 371 14.55 1.17 -8.66
CA LYS A 371 13.62 0.88 -9.75
C LYS A 371 12.19 1.08 -9.22
N LEU A 372 11.30 1.59 -10.06
CA LEU A 372 9.91 1.85 -9.69
C LEU A 372 9.18 0.56 -9.27
N ALA A 373 8.54 0.61 -8.10
CA ALA A 373 7.68 -0.47 -7.59
C ALA A 373 6.21 -0.32 -8.03
N GLU A 374 5.88 0.76 -8.74
CA GLU A 374 4.55 1.09 -9.25
C GLU A 374 4.67 1.76 -10.62
N THR A 375 3.68 1.56 -11.48
CA THR A 375 3.65 2.16 -12.82
C THR A 375 3.23 3.63 -12.74
N TRP A 376 3.94 4.51 -13.43
CA TRP A 376 3.59 5.93 -13.54
C TRP A 376 2.79 6.19 -14.82
N VAL A 377 1.52 6.55 -14.66
CA VAL A 377 0.59 6.79 -15.77
C VAL A 377 0.74 8.18 -16.39
N ASN A 378 0.22 8.33 -17.61
CA ASN A 378 0.12 9.63 -18.26
C ASN A 378 -0.99 10.47 -17.61
N ALA A 379 -2.18 9.89 -17.41
CA ALA A 379 -3.32 10.52 -16.74
C ALA A 379 -4.05 9.55 -15.80
N TYR A 380 -4.77 10.08 -14.81
CA TYR A 380 -5.66 9.25 -13.95
C TYR A 380 -6.67 8.43 -14.78
N ALA A 381 -7.15 8.99 -15.88
CA ALA A 381 -8.09 8.34 -16.80
C ALA A 381 -7.54 7.08 -17.49
N ASP A 382 -6.23 6.86 -17.44
CA ASP A 382 -5.59 5.65 -17.99
C ASP A 382 -5.59 4.50 -16.97
N THR A 383 -5.91 4.73 -15.70
CA THR A 383 -5.87 3.68 -14.67
C THR A 383 -6.98 2.64 -14.86
N SER A 384 -6.70 1.37 -14.57
CA SER A 384 -7.68 0.29 -14.74
C SER A 384 -8.87 0.38 -13.78
N ALA A 385 -8.65 0.95 -12.59
CA ALA A 385 -9.65 1.04 -11.52
C ALA A 385 -10.44 2.38 -11.51
N LYS A 386 -10.22 3.31 -12.46
CA LYS A 386 -10.76 4.69 -12.39
C LYS A 386 -12.26 4.78 -12.09
N ASP A 387 -13.06 3.86 -12.65
CA ASP A 387 -14.53 3.85 -12.55
C ASP A 387 -15.02 3.06 -11.33
N ASN A 388 -14.14 2.27 -10.69
CA ASN A 388 -14.48 1.38 -9.58
C ASN A 388 -13.64 1.60 -8.32
N PHE A 389 -12.90 2.71 -8.22
CA PHE A 389 -12.13 3.12 -7.04
C PHE A 389 -12.93 4.14 -6.22
N ALA A 390 -13.09 3.90 -4.91
CA ALA A 390 -13.68 4.86 -3.97
C ALA A 390 -15.03 5.48 -4.42
N GLY A 391 -15.90 4.69 -5.07
CA GLY A 391 -17.20 5.14 -5.58
C GLY A 391 -18.21 5.52 -4.48
N PRO A 392 -19.40 6.08 -4.80
CA PRO A 392 -20.34 6.63 -3.81
C PRO A 392 -21.01 5.56 -2.90
N GLY A 393 -21.04 4.29 -3.30
CA GLY A 393 -21.64 3.19 -2.54
C GLY A 393 -20.63 2.44 -1.67
N ARG A 394 -21.11 1.62 -0.72
CA ARG A 394 -20.23 0.79 0.13
C ARG A 394 -19.46 -0.28 -0.64
N MET A 395 -20.00 -0.76 -1.76
CA MET A 395 -19.37 -1.83 -2.54
C MET A 395 -18.38 -1.24 -3.53
N VAL A 396 -17.17 -1.81 -3.53
CA VAL A 396 -16.07 -1.48 -4.43
C VAL A 396 -15.81 -2.72 -5.26
N GLN A 397 -15.98 -2.62 -6.58
CA GLN A 397 -15.96 -3.78 -7.47
C GLN A 397 -14.62 -3.85 -8.21
N TYR A 398 -13.83 -4.88 -7.92
CA TYR A 398 -12.49 -5.08 -8.47
C TYR A 398 -12.57 -5.69 -9.88
N ARG A 399 -13.28 -5.00 -10.78
CA ARG A 399 -13.62 -5.48 -12.13
C ARG A 399 -12.40 -5.66 -13.01
N GLU A 400 -11.32 -4.96 -12.71
CA GLU A 400 -10.04 -5.08 -13.40
C GLU A 400 -9.42 -6.48 -13.27
N GLY A 401 -9.83 -7.25 -12.25
CA GLY A 401 -9.33 -8.61 -12.02
C GLY A 401 -7.80 -8.64 -11.92
N LEU A 402 -7.16 -9.52 -12.69
CA LEU A 402 -5.69 -9.65 -12.74
C LEU A 402 -4.97 -8.45 -13.36
N TYR A 403 -5.69 -7.52 -13.99
CA TYR A 403 -5.12 -6.39 -14.72
C TYR A 403 -4.97 -5.17 -13.80
N VAL A 404 -4.04 -5.30 -12.84
CA VAL A 404 -3.60 -4.24 -11.93
C VAL A 404 -2.17 -3.83 -12.27
N GLY A 405 -1.90 -2.53 -12.34
CA GLY A 405 -0.55 -2.02 -12.62
C GLY A 405 -0.06 -2.41 -14.02
N TYR A 406 1.23 -2.71 -14.15
CA TYR A 406 1.85 -3.10 -15.43
C TYR A 406 1.15 -4.28 -16.13
N ARG A 407 0.52 -5.18 -15.37
CA ARG A 407 -0.30 -6.28 -15.92
C ARG A 407 -1.40 -5.75 -16.84
N TYR A 408 -2.03 -4.64 -16.48
CA TYR A 408 -3.00 -3.95 -17.31
C TYR A 408 -2.35 -3.24 -18.48
N TYR A 409 -1.45 -2.29 -18.19
CA TYR A 409 -0.94 -1.37 -19.21
C TYR A 409 -0.27 -2.10 -20.37
N GLN A 410 0.50 -3.15 -20.07
CA GLN A 410 1.20 -3.93 -21.09
C GLN A 410 0.26 -4.84 -21.89
N THR A 411 -0.75 -5.43 -21.24
CA THR A 411 -1.70 -6.30 -21.93
C THR A 411 -2.66 -5.50 -22.81
N ALA A 412 -3.17 -4.37 -22.30
CA ALA A 412 -4.12 -3.52 -23.00
C ALA A 412 -3.46 -2.57 -24.03
N GLY A 413 -2.12 -2.45 -24.01
CA GLY A 413 -1.38 -1.54 -24.89
C GLY A 413 -1.55 -0.06 -24.53
N VAL A 414 -1.75 0.24 -23.23
CA VAL A 414 -1.93 1.61 -22.74
C VAL A 414 -0.56 2.22 -22.43
N PRO A 415 -0.17 3.34 -23.06
CA PRO A 415 1.12 3.96 -22.84
C PRO A 415 1.21 4.56 -21.43
N VAL A 416 2.39 4.46 -20.83
CA VAL A 416 2.69 4.97 -19.49
C VAL A 416 3.93 5.86 -19.54
N ALA A 417 4.06 6.78 -18.58
CA ALA A 417 5.19 7.69 -18.52
C ALA A 417 6.47 6.98 -18.08
N PHE A 418 6.37 6.16 -17.02
CA PHE A 418 7.45 5.29 -16.58
C PHE A 418 6.88 3.91 -16.19
N PRO A 419 7.37 2.81 -16.80
CA PRO A 419 6.83 1.49 -16.55
C PRO A 419 7.32 0.90 -15.22
N PHE A 420 6.62 -0.12 -14.71
CA PHE A 420 7.08 -0.90 -13.56
C PHE A 420 8.52 -1.41 -13.74
N GLY A 421 9.30 -1.34 -12.67
CA GLY A 421 10.71 -1.76 -12.66
C GLY A 421 11.66 -0.81 -13.39
N TYR A 422 11.23 0.39 -13.81
CA TYR A 422 12.08 1.37 -14.50
C TYR A 422 12.94 2.19 -13.55
N GLY A 423 14.15 2.55 -13.98
CA GLY A 423 15.07 3.45 -13.29
C GLY A 423 16.42 3.51 -13.99
N LEU A 424 16.89 4.72 -14.24
CA LEU A 424 18.18 5.00 -14.90
C LEU A 424 19.35 4.88 -13.91
N SER A 425 20.56 4.82 -14.46
CA SER A 425 21.83 4.79 -13.72
C SER A 425 22.83 5.75 -14.38
N TYR A 426 23.86 6.17 -13.66
CA TYR A 426 25.01 6.89 -14.23
C TYR A 426 26.01 5.99 -14.96
N THR A 427 25.68 4.70 -15.11
CA THR A 427 26.42 3.75 -15.93
C THR A 427 25.45 2.92 -16.77
N SER A 428 25.98 2.12 -17.70
CA SER A 428 25.20 1.26 -18.58
C SER A 428 25.52 -0.22 -18.34
N PHE A 429 24.53 -1.09 -18.57
CA PHE A 429 24.68 -2.53 -18.38
C PHE A 429 24.31 -3.29 -19.65
N ALA A 430 25.06 -4.34 -19.97
CA ALA A 430 24.75 -5.29 -21.05
C ALA A 430 24.44 -6.67 -20.47
N TYR A 431 23.54 -7.39 -21.15
CA TYR A 431 23.03 -8.69 -20.73
C TYR A 431 23.41 -9.69 -21.82
N SER A 432 23.99 -10.84 -21.45
CA SER A 432 24.38 -11.87 -22.43
C SER A 432 24.33 -13.28 -21.82
N ASN A 433 24.55 -14.30 -22.67
CA ASN A 433 24.70 -15.70 -22.26
C ASN A 433 23.53 -16.25 -21.42
N LEU A 434 22.28 -15.94 -21.80
CA LEU A 434 21.10 -16.47 -21.12
C LEU A 434 21.03 -17.99 -21.28
N GLN A 435 20.97 -18.67 -20.14
CA GLN A 435 20.61 -20.07 -19.99
C GLN A 435 19.31 -20.12 -19.20
N ALA A 436 18.36 -20.91 -19.67
CA ALA A 436 17.01 -20.94 -19.14
C ALA A 436 16.51 -22.37 -19.00
N ALA A 437 15.87 -22.64 -17.88
CA ALA A 437 15.18 -23.89 -17.60
C ALA A 437 13.91 -23.59 -16.78
N SER A 438 13.06 -24.60 -16.58
CA SER A 438 11.82 -24.43 -15.82
C SER A 438 12.05 -24.07 -14.34
N ASN A 439 13.26 -24.27 -13.81
CA ASN A 439 13.61 -23.90 -12.43
C ASN A 439 14.31 -22.55 -12.29
N GLY A 440 14.57 -21.81 -13.38
CA GLY A 440 15.24 -20.52 -13.32
C GLY A 440 16.05 -20.14 -14.55
N VAL A 441 16.73 -19.00 -14.43
CA VAL A 441 17.64 -18.50 -15.45
C VAL A 441 19.01 -18.18 -14.86
N THR A 442 20.04 -18.31 -15.71
CA THR A 442 21.39 -17.83 -15.45
C THR A 442 21.84 -16.98 -16.64
N LEU A 443 22.46 -15.83 -16.38
CA LEU A 443 22.93 -14.91 -17.42
C LEU A 443 24.18 -14.17 -16.96
N THR A 444 24.88 -13.54 -17.90
CA THR A 444 25.98 -12.61 -17.59
C THR A 444 25.49 -11.17 -17.67
N VAL A 445 25.79 -10.38 -16.65
CA VAL A 445 25.58 -8.93 -16.64
C VAL A 445 26.94 -8.24 -16.61
N THR A 446 27.13 -7.28 -17.51
CA THR A 446 28.38 -6.52 -17.65
C THR A 446 28.11 -5.05 -17.47
N ASN A 447 28.88 -4.37 -16.62
CA ASN A 447 28.88 -2.91 -16.57
C ASN A 447 29.73 -2.38 -17.73
N THR A 448 29.09 -1.74 -18.68
CA THR A 448 29.70 -1.25 -19.93
C THR A 448 30.03 0.25 -19.86
N GLY A 449 29.64 0.93 -18.79
CA GLY A 449 29.94 2.34 -18.60
C GLY A 449 31.22 2.58 -17.82
N LYS A 450 31.40 3.83 -17.38
CA LYS A 450 32.64 4.32 -16.74
C LYS A 450 32.55 4.46 -15.23
N ARG A 451 31.38 4.18 -14.63
CA ARG A 451 31.14 4.32 -13.19
C ARG A 451 30.71 3.00 -12.59
N ALA A 452 31.12 2.73 -11.36
CA ALA A 452 30.56 1.63 -10.59
C ALA A 452 29.05 1.86 -10.40
N GLY A 453 28.27 0.78 -10.41
CA GLY A 453 26.82 0.86 -10.26
C GLY A 453 26.20 -0.49 -9.95
N ALA A 454 24.94 -0.47 -9.52
CA ALA A 454 24.14 -1.68 -9.34
C ALA A 454 23.05 -1.76 -10.42
N GLU A 455 22.80 -2.96 -10.92
CA GLU A 455 21.68 -3.28 -11.80
C GLU A 455 20.73 -4.24 -11.08
N ILE A 456 19.42 -4.09 -11.35
CA ILE A 456 18.40 -5.03 -10.91
C ILE A 456 17.92 -5.80 -12.15
N VAL A 457 18.39 -7.03 -12.29
CA VAL A 457 17.93 -7.98 -13.30
C VAL A 457 16.54 -8.45 -12.91
N GLN A 458 15.57 -8.32 -13.82
CA GLN A 458 14.18 -8.69 -13.59
C GLN A 458 13.81 -9.86 -14.51
N LEU A 459 13.22 -10.91 -13.96
CA LEU A 459 12.74 -12.08 -14.68
C LEU A 459 11.21 -12.07 -14.71
N TYR A 460 10.67 -11.99 -15.92
CA TYR A 460 9.25 -12.07 -16.20
C TYR A 460 8.92 -13.40 -16.88
N VAL A 461 7.75 -13.95 -16.58
CA VAL A 461 7.19 -15.13 -17.26
C VAL A 461 6.01 -14.68 -18.10
N ALA A 462 5.98 -15.10 -19.36
CA ALA A 462 4.87 -14.91 -20.27
C ALA A 462 4.43 -16.25 -20.87
N LYS A 463 3.14 -16.37 -21.19
CA LYS A 463 2.60 -17.51 -21.91
C LYS A 463 1.82 -17.03 -23.14
N PRO A 464 2.51 -16.83 -24.27
CA PRO A 464 1.85 -16.55 -25.54
C PRO A 464 0.85 -17.67 -25.89
N GLY A 465 -0.32 -17.31 -26.40
CA GLY A 465 -1.35 -18.28 -26.79
C GLY A 465 -2.02 -19.01 -25.63
N ALA A 466 -1.99 -18.46 -24.41
CA ALA A 466 -2.70 -19.03 -23.27
C ALA A 466 -4.21 -19.18 -23.55
N GLU A 467 -4.76 -20.34 -23.20
CA GLU A 467 -6.20 -20.61 -23.25
C GLU A 467 -6.94 -20.02 -22.04
N VAL A 468 -6.23 -19.89 -20.91
CA VAL A 468 -6.71 -19.21 -19.71
C VAL A 468 -6.17 -17.79 -19.74
N PHE A 469 -7.06 -16.79 -19.82
CA PHE A 469 -6.64 -15.39 -19.86
C PHE A 469 -5.71 -15.04 -18.70
N ARG A 470 -4.70 -14.21 -18.97
CA ARG A 470 -3.66 -13.83 -18.02
C ARG A 470 -2.94 -12.57 -18.52
N PRO A 471 -2.21 -11.87 -17.65
CA PRO A 471 -1.36 -10.76 -18.06
C PRO A 471 -0.35 -11.15 -19.14
N ALA A 472 0.03 -10.18 -19.98
CA ALA A 472 1.02 -10.36 -21.04
C ALA A 472 2.38 -10.85 -20.52
N GLN A 473 2.70 -10.53 -19.26
CA GLN A 473 3.79 -11.09 -18.49
C GLN A 473 3.60 -10.78 -17.00
N GLU A 474 4.32 -11.53 -16.15
CA GLU A 474 4.33 -11.33 -14.70
C GLU A 474 5.76 -11.46 -14.16
N LEU A 475 6.15 -10.60 -13.22
CA LEU A 475 7.41 -10.70 -12.50
C LEU A 475 7.41 -11.98 -11.65
N LYS A 476 8.43 -12.82 -11.83
CA LYS A 476 8.61 -14.07 -11.06
C LYS A 476 9.99 -14.22 -10.43
N GLY A 477 10.83 -13.19 -10.54
CA GLY A 477 12.15 -13.17 -9.89
C GLY A 477 12.91 -11.89 -10.20
N PHE A 478 13.84 -11.54 -9.32
CA PHE A 478 14.77 -10.43 -9.54
C PHE A 478 16.05 -10.63 -8.74
N ALA A 479 17.15 -10.02 -9.20
CA ALA A 479 18.42 -10.02 -8.49
C ALA A 479 19.14 -8.68 -8.68
N LYS A 480 19.61 -8.09 -7.58
CA LYS A 480 20.46 -6.89 -7.62
C LYS A 480 21.93 -7.29 -7.64
N VAL A 481 22.72 -6.73 -8.56
CA VAL A 481 24.15 -7.03 -8.71
C VAL A 481 24.96 -5.73 -8.79
N GLN A 482 25.99 -5.62 -7.96
CA GLN A 482 26.94 -4.50 -7.98
C GLN A 482 28.10 -4.83 -8.92
N LEU A 483 28.48 -3.88 -9.79
CA LEU A 483 29.53 -4.05 -10.79
C LEU A 483 30.45 -2.82 -10.88
N GLN A 484 31.76 -3.05 -10.90
CA GLN A 484 32.77 -2.06 -11.29
C GLN A 484 32.75 -1.81 -12.82
N PRO A 485 33.28 -0.68 -13.32
CA PRO A 485 33.40 -0.44 -14.77
C PRO A 485 34.10 -1.60 -15.49
N GLY A 486 33.49 -2.14 -16.54
CA GLY A 486 33.99 -3.28 -17.31
C GLY A 486 33.81 -4.66 -16.64
N GLU A 487 33.38 -4.73 -15.37
CA GLU A 487 33.19 -5.99 -14.66
C GLU A 487 31.98 -6.75 -15.23
N SER A 488 32.12 -8.09 -15.33
CA SER A 488 31.04 -9.01 -15.66
C SER A 488 30.79 -9.97 -14.50
N LYS A 489 29.54 -10.21 -14.16
CA LYS A 489 29.13 -11.25 -13.20
C LYS A 489 28.04 -12.13 -13.77
N THR A 490 28.11 -13.40 -13.41
CA THR A 490 27.02 -14.35 -13.62
C THR A 490 25.94 -14.10 -12.55
N VAL A 491 24.71 -13.94 -12.99
CA VAL A 491 23.52 -13.77 -12.16
C VAL A 491 22.61 -14.97 -12.36
N THR A 492 22.14 -15.56 -11.26
CA THR A 492 21.16 -16.66 -11.27
C THR A 492 19.89 -16.20 -10.56
N ILE A 493 18.74 -16.42 -11.20
CA ILE A 493 17.42 -16.11 -10.65
C ILE A 493 16.60 -17.40 -10.68
N PRO A 494 16.32 -18.02 -9.51
CA PRO A 494 15.49 -19.20 -9.45
C PRO A 494 14.01 -18.84 -9.69
N LEU A 495 13.28 -19.77 -10.29
CA LEU A 495 11.82 -19.74 -10.37
C LEU A 495 11.24 -20.65 -9.27
N ASP A 496 10.31 -20.11 -8.48
CA ASP A 496 9.61 -20.85 -7.44
C ASP A 496 8.26 -21.40 -7.95
N ASP A 497 7.48 -21.99 -7.04
CA ASP A 497 6.18 -22.59 -7.33
C ASP A 497 5.16 -21.60 -7.96
N LYS A 498 5.42 -20.29 -7.88
CA LYS A 498 4.54 -19.23 -8.42
C LYS A 498 4.79 -18.94 -9.89
N ALA A 499 5.85 -19.50 -10.48
CA ALA A 499 6.33 -19.14 -11.81
C ALA A 499 5.28 -19.35 -12.91
N PHE A 500 4.60 -20.50 -12.88
CA PHE A 500 3.71 -20.94 -13.98
C PHE A 500 2.27 -21.20 -13.53
N ARG A 501 2.00 -21.14 -12.22
CA ARG A 501 0.69 -21.46 -11.65
C ARG A 501 -0.33 -20.36 -11.91
N TYR A 502 -1.60 -20.75 -12.01
CA TYR A 502 -2.78 -19.88 -11.94
C TYR A 502 -3.81 -20.51 -11.00
N TRP A 503 -4.70 -19.71 -10.41
CA TRP A 503 -5.77 -20.25 -9.58
C TRP A 503 -6.94 -20.70 -10.47
N ASN A 504 -7.30 -21.98 -10.40
CA ASN A 504 -8.40 -22.54 -11.17
C ASN A 504 -9.65 -22.62 -10.29
N THR A 505 -10.62 -21.75 -10.55
CA THR A 505 -11.87 -21.65 -9.77
C THR A 505 -12.80 -22.85 -9.93
N LYS A 506 -12.54 -23.76 -10.88
CA LYS A 506 -13.32 -24.99 -11.07
C LYS A 506 -12.78 -26.15 -10.23
N THR A 507 -11.47 -26.20 -10.01
CA THR A 507 -10.80 -27.23 -9.19
C THR A 507 -10.50 -26.75 -7.77
N ASP A 508 -10.62 -25.44 -7.51
CA ASP A 508 -10.32 -24.79 -6.23
C ASP A 508 -8.86 -25.02 -5.79
N SER A 509 -7.94 -24.92 -6.75
CA SER A 509 -6.53 -25.25 -6.58
C SER A 509 -5.62 -24.42 -7.49
N TRP A 510 -4.33 -24.37 -7.12
CA TRP A 510 -3.27 -23.89 -8.01
C TRP A 510 -2.99 -24.92 -9.12
N GLU A 511 -3.10 -24.49 -10.36
CA GLU A 511 -2.93 -25.34 -11.55
C GLU A 511 -1.90 -24.75 -12.51
N VAL A 512 -1.35 -25.57 -13.41
CA VAL A 512 -0.39 -25.14 -14.44
C VAL A 512 -0.96 -25.45 -15.82
N GLU A 513 -1.07 -24.43 -16.66
CA GLU A 513 -1.43 -24.60 -18.06
C GLU A 513 -0.19 -25.05 -18.84
N GLY A 514 -0.26 -26.21 -19.51
CA GLY A 514 0.91 -26.79 -20.18
C GLY A 514 1.35 -26.05 -21.44
N GLY A 515 2.55 -26.38 -21.94
CA GLY A 515 3.09 -25.92 -23.22
C GLY A 515 4.22 -24.89 -23.09
N SER A 516 4.42 -24.12 -24.15
CA SER A 516 5.51 -23.15 -24.26
C SER A 516 5.30 -21.91 -23.39
N TYR A 517 6.31 -21.56 -22.61
CA TYR A 517 6.42 -20.31 -21.84
C TYR A 517 7.67 -19.54 -22.27
N GLU A 518 7.56 -18.21 -22.28
CA GLU A 518 8.70 -17.32 -22.47
C GLU A 518 9.22 -16.82 -21.12
N LEU A 519 10.51 -17.06 -20.87
CA LEU A 519 11.26 -16.43 -19.79
C LEU A 519 11.94 -15.17 -20.35
N ARG A 520 11.48 -14.01 -19.89
CA ARG A 520 11.90 -12.68 -20.37
C ARG A 520 12.73 -11.99 -19.31
N VAL A 521 13.99 -11.70 -19.63
CA VAL A 521 14.94 -11.03 -18.72
C VAL A 521 15.17 -9.61 -19.18
N GLY A 522 14.93 -8.65 -18.28
CA GLY A 522 14.98 -7.22 -18.58
C GLY A 522 15.56 -6.36 -17.46
N ALA A 523 15.75 -5.07 -17.80
CA ALA A 523 16.12 -4.02 -16.85
C ALA A 523 14.90 -3.22 -16.32
N SER A 524 13.74 -3.42 -16.95
CA SER A 524 12.40 -3.01 -16.49
C SER A 524 11.35 -3.88 -17.17
N SER A 525 10.07 -3.76 -16.80
CA SER A 525 8.98 -4.48 -17.50
C SER A 525 8.89 -4.15 -18.99
N ALA A 526 9.36 -2.98 -19.43
CA ALA A 526 9.33 -2.55 -20.83
C ALA A 526 10.69 -2.62 -21.55
N ASP A 527 11.77 -2.94 -20.84
CA ASP A 527 13.14 -3.09 -21.38
C ASP A 527 13.58 -4.56 -21.23
N ILE A 528 12.97 -5.42 -22.05
CA ILE A 528 13.32 -6.84 -22.14
C ILE A 528 14.50 -6.99 -23.10
N ARG A 529 15.58 -7.62 -22.61
CA ARG A 529 16.87 -7.69 -23.32
C ARG A 529 17.21 -9.08 -23.82
N LEU A 530 16.80 -10.11 -23.08
CA LEU A 530 17.00 -11.50 -23.42
C LEU A 530 15.70 -12.27 -23.21
N THR A 531 15.41 -13.21 -24.09
CA THR A 531 14.24 -14.11 -23.98
C THR A 531 14.69 -15.52 -24.26
N ALA A 532 14.12 -16.48 -23.54
CA ALA A 532 14.24 -17.90 -23.83
C ALA A 532 12.87 -18.58 -23.71
N VAL A 533 12.69 -19.70 -24.41
CA VAL A 533 11.48 -20.51 -24.33
C VAL A 533 11.76 -21.76 -23.52
N VAL A 534 10.81 -22.12 -22.65
CA VAL A 534 10.82 -23.37 -21.89
C VAL A 534 9.48 -24.09 -22.06
N GLU A 535 9.54 -25.41 -22.17
CA GLU A 535 8.35 -26.26 -22.16
C GLU A 535 8.00 -26.64 -20.72
N VAL A 536 6.75 -26.42 -20.34
CA VAL A 536 6.25 -26.72 -19.00
C VAL A 536 5.12 -27.74 -19.09
N ALA A 537 5.24 -28.82 -18.31
CA ALA A 537 4.18 -29.80 -18.18
C ALA A 537 2.97 -29.18 -17.46
N GLY A 538 1.80 -29.29 -18.06
CA GLY A 538 0.55 -28.86 -17.43
C GLY A 538 0.03 -29.88 -16.43
N THR A 539 -0.82 -29.44 -15.53
CA THR A 539 -1.51 -30.31 -14.57
C THR A 539 -2.71 -31.05 -15.19
N GLY A 540 -3.12 -30.69 -16.42
CA GLY A 540 -4.27 -31.29 -17.10
C GLY A 540 -5.63 -30.78 -16.58
N ALA A 541 -5.63 -29.70 -15.79
CA ALA A 541 -6.85 -29.11 -15.25
C ALA A 541 -7.76 -28.54 -16.37
N PRO A 542 -9.10 -28.65 -16.22
CA PRO A 542 -10.04 -28.09 -17.18
C PRO A 542 -9.97 -26.55 -17.16
N ASN A 543 -10.04 -25.91 -18.34
CA ASN A 543 -10.14 -24.45 -18.43
C ASN A 543 -11.45 -23.97 -17.75
N PRO A 544 -11.37 -23.14 -16.68
CA PRO A 544 -12.56 -22.69 -15.94
C PRO A 544 -13.44 -21.74 -16.77
N TYR A 545 -12.92 -21.18 -17.87
CA TYR A 545 -13.61 -20.23 -18.74
C TYR A 545 -13.99 -20.82 -20.10
N ALA A 546 -13.85 -22.14 -20.30
CA ALA A 546 -14.25 -22.80 -21.53
C ALA A 546 -15.72 -22.49 -21.87
N GLY A 547 -15.96 -21.98 -23.09
CA GLY A 547 -17.30 -21.60 -23.57
C GLY A 547 -17.88 -20.32 -22.97
N LYS A 548 -17.12 -19.56 -22.17
CA LYS A 548 -17.52 -18.24 -21.65
C LYS A 548 -17.09 -17.13 -22.61
N HIS A 549 -17.91 -16.10 -22.76
CA HIS A 549 -17.57 -14.91 -23.55
C HIS A 549 -17.01 -13.84 -22.62
N LEU A 550 -15.68 -13.65 -22.62
CA LEU A 550 -14.96 -12.72 -21.74
C LEU A 550 -13.99 -11.82 -22.54
N PRO A 551 -14.45 -11.04 -23.54
CA PRO A 551 -13.59 -10.25 -24.42
C PRO A 551 -12.75 -9.19 -23.67
N HIS A 552 -13.27 -8.58 -22.61
CA HIS A 552 -12.51 -7.57 -21.86
C HIS A 552 -11.34 -8.21 -21.10
N TYR A 553 -11.58 -9.39 -20.51
CA TYR A 553 -10.53 -10.13 -19.81
C TYR A 553 -9.55 -10.82 -20.75
N THR A 554 -9.97 -11.33 -21.89
CA THR A 554 -9.01 -11.92 -22.86
C THR A 554 -8.12 -10.89 -23.53
N SER A 555 -8.60 -9.66 -23.72
CA SER A 555 -7.81 -8.55 -24.29
C SER A 555 -7.08 -7.68 -23.26
N GLY A 556 -7.38 -7.82 -21.97
CA GLY A 556 -6.88 -6.96 -20.89
C GLY A 556 -7.52 -5.56 -20.84
N LYS A 557 -8.47 -5.24 -21.72
CA LYS A 557 -9.14 -3.92 -21.78
C LYS A 557 -10.27 -3.83 -20.76
N VAL A 558 -9.93 -3.72 -19.48
CA VAL A 558 -10.87 -3.92 -18.36
C VAL A 558 -11.49 -2.65 -17.74
N GLN A 559 -11.29 -1.47 -18.33
CA GLN A 559 -11.87 -0.24 -17.76
C GLN A 559 -13.41 -0.22 -17.81
N SER A 560 -14.04 -1.01 -18.67
CA SER A 560 -15.49 -0.98 -18.89
C SER A 560 -16.11 -2.38 -18.95
N VAL A 561 -15.68 -3.28 -18.05
CA VAL A 561 -16.23 -4.64 -17.98
C VAL A 561 -17.73 -4.60 -17.63
N PRO A 562 -18.60 -5.22 -18.44
CA PRO A 562 -20.04 -5.27 -18.18
C PRO A 562 -20.40 -6.27 -17.06
N ASP A 563 -21.62 -6.15 -16.53
CA ASP A 563 -22.10 -6.95 -15.38
C ASP A 563 -22.15 -8.45 -15.66
N ASP A 564 -22.40 -8.88 -16.90
CA ASP A 564 -22.47 -10.29 -17.28
C ASP A 564 -21.09 -10.97 -17.28
N GLU A 565 -20.06 -10.29 -17.82
CA GLU A 565 -18.68 -10.75 -17.73
C GLU A 565 -18.21 -10.78 -16.27
N TRP A 566 -18.51 -9.73 -15.50
CA TRP A 566 -18.10 -9.66 -14.10
C TRP A 566 -18.81 -10.71 -13.22
N ALA A 567 -20.13 -10.89 -13.39
CA ALA A 567 -20.88 -11.95 -12.72
C ALA A 567 -20.35 -13.34 -13.06
N THR A 568 -19.85 -13.54 -14.29
CA THR A 568 -19.22 -14.78 -14.71
C THR A 568 -17.94 -15.06 -13.93
N LEU A 569 -17.07 -14.06 -13.70
CA LEU A 569 -15.89 -14.24 -12.86
C LEU A 569 -16.24 -14.42 -11.38
N LEU A 570 -17.19 -13.63 -10.86
CA LEU A 570 -17.62 -13.71 -9.46
C LEU A 570 -18.31 -15.04 -9.12
N GLY A 571 -18.83 -15.77 -10.11
CA GLY A 571 -19.64 -16.97 -9.89
C GLY A 571 -21.01 -16.69 -9.27
N ARG A 572 -21.42 -15.42 -9.21
CA ARG A 572 -22.72 -14.97 -8.65
C ARG A 572 -23.17 -13.66 -9.30
N PRO A 573 -24.48 -13.34 -9.29
CA PRO A 573 -24.97 -12.06 -9.81
C PRO A 573 -24.31 -10.86 -9.13
N VAL A 574 -24.05 -9.80 -9.90
CA VAL A 574 -23.55 -8.53 -9.35
C VAL A 574 -24.58 -7.96 -8.36
N GLN A 575 -24.15 -7.78 -7.13
CA GLN A 575 -24.99 -7.22 -6.09
C GLN A 575 -24.89 -5.69 -6.09
N GLN A 576 -26.02 -5.04 -5.83
CA GLN A 576 -26.09 -3.61 -5.59
C GLN A 576 -26.14 -3.36 -4.08
N GLY A 577 -25.24 -2.50 -3.60
CA GLY A 577 -25.18 -2.13 -2.19
C GLY A 577 -26.44 -1.38 -1.79
N LYS A 578 -27.14 -1.86 -0.76
CA LYS A 578 -28.25 -1.14 -0.12
C LYS A 578 -27.86 -0.77 1.30
N VAL A 579 -28.08 0.49 1.65
CA VAL A 579 -27.90 0.96 3.03
C VAL A 579 -28.92 0.26 3.91
N LYS A 580 -28.44 -0.37 4.98
CA LYS A 580 -29.25 -1.00 6.03
C LYS A 580 -29.13 -0.17 7.30
N ILE A 581 -30.24 0.00 8.02
CA ILE A 581 -30.26 0.64 9.34
C ILE A 581 -29.88 -0.44 10.37
N ASP A 582 -28.58 -0.65 10.53
CA ASP A 582 -27.98 -1.62 11.44
C ASP A 582 -26.71 -1.03 12.09
N ARG A 583 -26.02 -1.83 12.90
CA ARG A 583 -24.78 -1.45 13.60
C ARG A 583 -23.64 -1.04 12.65
N ASN A 584 -23.72 -1.40 11.37
CA ASN A 584 -22.73 -1.11 10.34
C ASN A 584 -23.08 0.11 9.48
N MET A 585 -24.23 0.76 9.74
CA MET A 585 -24.54 2.08 9.19
C MET A 585 -23.49 3.10 9.61
N THR A 586 -23.00 3.92 8.67
CA THR A 586 -22.09 5.02 8.99
C THR A 586 -22.86 6.26 9.42
N LEU A 587 -22.20 7.18 10.15
CA LEU A 587 -22.82 8.45 10.51
C LEU A 587 -23.19 9.29 9.28
N GLY A 588 -22.43 9.17 8.19
CA GLY A 588 -22.70 9.80 6.89
C GLY A 588 -23.91 9.23 6.15
N GLU A 589 -24.47 8.11 6.59
CA GLU A 589 -25.64 7.46 5.98
C GLU A 589 -26.92 7.63 6.82
N LEU A 590 -26.88 8.42 7.90
CA LEU A 590 -28.04 8.62 8.78
C LEU A 590 -29.22 9.34 8.08
N ASN A 591 -29.01 9.94 6.90
CA ASN A 591 -30.11 10.41 6.03
C ASN A 591 -31.05 9.27 5.58
N HIS A 592 -30.59 8.02 5.59
CA HIS A 592 -31.41 6.85 5.30
C HIS A 592 -32.19 6.33 6.52
N SER A 593 -31.96 6.90 7.72
CA SER A 593 -32.70 6.53 8.93
C SER A 593 -34.15 7.02 8.89
N ARG A 594 -34.96 6.52 9.83
CA ARG A 594 -36.34 6.98 10.10
C ARG A 594 -36.38 7.90 11.33
N SER A 595 -35.28 8.61 11.61
CA SER A 595 -35.11 9.44 12.80
C SER A 595 -34.82 10.90 12.43
N PRO A 596 -35.62 11.86 12.91
CA PRO A 596 -35.28 13.29 12.82
C PRO A 596 -33.94 13.63 13.47
N LEU A 597 -33.58 12.95 14.56
CA LEU A 597 -32.29 13.13 15.23
C LEU A 597 -31.14 12.63 14.34
N GLY A 598 -31.30 11.44 13.75
CA GLY A 598 -30.36 10.89 12.77
C GLY A 598 -30.16 11.83 11.58
N TRP A 599 -31.24 12.40 11.04
CA TRP A 599 -31.16 13.38 9.96
C TRP A 599 -30.43 14.65 10.38
N LEU A 600 -30.67 15.17 11.58
CA LEU A 600 -29.96 16.35 12.10
C LEU A 600 -28.46 16.09 12.23
N ILE A 601 -28.07 14.95 12.81
CA ILE A 601 -26.65 14.55 12.95
C ILE A 601 -25.99 14.47 11.58
N TRP A 602 -26.63 13.80 10.63
CA TRP A 602 -26.14 13.73 9.25
C TRP A 602 -25.97 15.12 8.62
N LEU A 603 -26.95 16.00 8.79
CA LEU A 603 -26.95 17.33 8.17
C LEU A 603 -25.82 18.19 8.75
N VAL A 604 -25.60 18.13 10.06
CA VAL A 604 -24.49 18.79 10.75
C VAL A 604 -23.14 18.25 10.27
N LEU A 605 -22.94 16.93 10.29
CA LEU A 605 -21.67 16.32 9.86
C LEU A 605 -21.38 16.61 8.39
N THR A 606 -22.40 16.54 7.52
CA THR A 606 -22.28 16.88 6.09
C THR A 606 -21.92 18.36 5.92
N ALA A 607 -22.53 19.27 6.68
CA ALA A 607 -22.21 20.69 6.62
C ALA A 607 -20.76 20.97 7.07
N LEU A 608 -20.31 20.34 8.16
CA LEU A 608 -18.93 20.44 8.65
C LEU A 608 -17.92 19.91 7.63
N LEU A 609 -18.20 18.75 7.06
CA LEU A 609 -17.34 18.11 6.06
C LEU A 609 -17.24 18.99 4.79
N ASN A 610 -18.38 19.43 4.25
CA ASN A 610 -18.43 20.31 3.09
C ASN A 610 -17.72 21.65 3.34
N ALA A 611 -17.87 22.22 4.54
CA ALA A 611 -17.15 23.43 4.93
C ALA A 611 -15.63 23.19 5.00
N SER A 612 -15.18 22.00 5.44
CA SER A 612 -13.76 21.64 5.44
C SER A 612 -13.18 21.54 4.03
N TYR A 613 -13.89 20.88 3.10
CA TYR A 613 -13.47 20.80 1.69
C TYR A 613 -13.42 22.18 1.03
N LYS A 614 -14.39 23.06 1.30
CA LYS A 614 -14.37 24.44 0.80
C LYS A 614 -13.18 25.27 1.29
N ARG A 615 -12.62 24.94 2.46
CA ARG A 615 -11.40 25.57 2.99
C ARG A 615 -10.10 25.00 2.39
N GLY A 616 -10.18 23.97 1.54
CA GLY A 616 -9.04 23.33 0.90
C GLY A 616 -8.23 22.40 1.80
N LYS A 617 -8.66 22.19 3.05
CA LYS A 617 -8.05 21.24 3.99
C LYS A 617 -9.15 20.38 4.61
N PRO A 618 -9.31 19.12 4.16
CA PRO A 618 -10.26 18.19 4.76
C PRO A 618 -9.98 18.05 6.26
N ASP A 619 -11.03 18.16 7.07
CA ASP A 619 -10.91 17.86 8.50
C ASP A 619 -10.97 16.33 8.67
N LEU A 620 -9.81 15.72 8.91
CA LEU A 620 -9.68 14.27 9.01
C LEU A 620 -10.52 13.69 10.17
N ASN A 621 -10.75 14.44 11.25
CA ASN A 621 -11.60 13.97 12.35
C ASN A 621 -13.06 13.94 11.93
N VAL A 622 -13.52 14.98 11.24
CA VAL A 622 -14.89 15.01 10.69
C VAL A 622 -15.07 13.92 9.64
N LEU A 623 -14.09 13.73 8.75
CA LEU A 623 -14.12 12.67 7.73
C LEU A 623 -14.14 11.27 8.35
N PHE A 624 -13.32 11.04 9.38
CA PHE A 624 -13.33 9.79 10.14
C PHE A 624 -14.71 9.54 10.75
N GLN A 625 -15.26 10.50 11.50
CA GLN A 625 -16.59 10.37 12.11
C GLN A 625 -17.68 10.14 11.07
N TYR A 626 -17.63 10.86 9.94
CA TYR A 626 -18.59 10.71 8.84
C TYR A 626 -18.61 9.28 8.29
N ASN A 627 -17.45 8.67 8.14
CA ASN A 627 -17.30 7.31 7.58
C ASN A 627 -17.34 6.20 8.64
N MET A 628 -17.35 6.56 9.92
CA MET A 628 -17.33 5.63 11.04
C MET A 628 -18.69 4.90 11.16
N PRO A 629 -18.70 3.56 11.28
CA PRO A 629 -19.93 2.81 11.54
C PRO A 629 -20.38 2.96 13.00
N LEU A 630 -21.69 2.84 13.26
CA LEU A 630 -22.27 2.99 14.61
C LEU A 630 -21.61 2.07 15.65
N ARG A 631 -21.28 0.82 15.28
CA ARG A 631 -20.59 -0.13 16.18
C ARG A 631 -19.24 0.36 16.70
N ALA A 632 -18.54 1.21 15.93
CA ALA A 632 -17.23 1.72 16.34
C ALA A 632 -17.33 2.57 17.62
N LEU A 633 -18.50 3.14 17.92
CA LEU A 633 -18.78 3.78 19.20
C LEU A 633 -18.54 2.82 20.38
N ALA A 634 -18.94 1.56 20.27
CA ALA A 634 -18.69 0.57 21.32
C ALA A 634 -17.24 0.08 21.31
N LYS A 635 -16.63 -0.06 20.13
CA LYS A 635 -15.30 -0.66 19.98
C LYS A 635 -14.14 0.30 20.26
N MET A 636 -14.37 1.62 20.20
CA MET A 636 -13.30 2.62 20.31
C MET A 636 -13.40 3.52 21.55
N THR A 637 -14.39 3.30 22.43
CA THR A 637 -14.61 4.14 23.62
C THR A 637 -14.13 3.50 24.92
N SER A 638 -13.27 2.47 24.84
CA SER A 638 -12.69 1.79 26.00
C SER A 638 -13.76 1.33 27.01
N GLY A 639 -14.92 0.87 26.51
CA GLY A 639 -16.02 0.35 27.31
C GLY A 639 -17.03 1.40 27.81
N ALA A 640 -16.88 2.67 27.46
CA ALA A 640 -17.85 3.71 27.85
C ALA A 640 -19.21 3.53 27.17
N ILE A 641 -19.22 3.08 25.91
CA ILE A 641 -20.42 2.71 25.16
C ILE A 641 -20.44 1.19 24.99
N SER A 642 -21.55 0.54 25.33
CA SER A 642 -21.74 -0.90 25.10
C SER A 642 -22.41 -1.18 23.75
N MET A 643 -22.29 -2.41 23.25
CA MET A 643 -23.06 -2.84 22.07
C MET A 643 -24.58 -2.77 22.32
N GLY A 644 -25.02 -2.95 23.57
CA GLY A 644 -26.42 -2.73 23.96
C GLY A 644 -26.89 -1.28 23.77
N MET A 645 -26.02 -0.31 24.07
CA MET A 645 -26.31 1.11 23.79
C MET A 645 -26.36 1.37 22.28
N VAL A 646 -25.45 0.78 21.49
CA VAL A 646 -25.49 0.87 20.02
C VAL A 646 -26.80 0.28 19.48
N ASP A 647 -27.29 -0.83 20.04
CA ASP A 647 -28.60 -1.38 19.65
C ASP A 647 -29.75 -0.41 19.94
N GLY A 648 -29.70 0.30 21.07
CA GLY A 648 -30.66 1.35 21.38
C GLY A 648 -30.64 2.48 20.34
N ILE A 649 -29.45 2.91 19.92
CA ILE A 649 -29.27 3.89 18.84
C ILE A 649 -29.85 3.36 17.53
N VAL A 650 -29.53 2.11 17.14
CA VAL A 650 -30.07 1.50 15.92
C VAL A 650 -31.61 1.42 15.97
N MET A 651 -32.20 1.05 17.10
CA MET A 651 -33.66 1.04 17.27
C MET A 651 -34.28 2.42 17.09
N GLU A 652 -33.66 3.45 17.65
CA GLU A 652 -34.07 4.85 17.47
C GLU A 652 -34.07 5.22 15.98
N LEU A 653 -32.97 4.91 15.28
CA LEU A 653 -32.80 5.15 13.85
C LEU A 653 -33.77 4.34 12.97
N GLN A 654 -34.24 3.19 13.44
CA GLN A 654 -35.26 2.37 12.77
C GLN A 654 -36.68 2.92 12.93
N GLY A 655 -36.88 3.96 13.75
CA GLY A 655 -38.17 4.60 13.98
C GLY A 655 -38.80 4.28 15.34
N PHE A 656 -38.13 3.52 16.20
CA PHE A 656 -38.61 3.21 17.56
C PHE A 656 -38.13 4.28 18.55
N TRP A 657 -38.27 5.57 18.21
CA TRP A 657 -37.58 6.72 18.82
C TRP A 657 -37.43 6.66 20.34
N ILE A 658 -38.52 6.83 21.10
CA ILE A 658 -38.50 6.87 22.57
C ILE A 658 -38.02 5.53 23.14
N ILE A 659 -38.43 4.41 22.54
CA ILE A 659 -38.04 3.06 22.99
C ILE A 659 -36.53 2.86 22.84
N GLY A 660 -35.97 3.28 21.70
CA GLY A 660 -34.53 3.25 21.43
C GLY A 660 -33.75 4.10 22.42
N LEU A 661 -34.16 5.34 22.65
CA LEU A 661 -33.52 6.23 23.64
C LEU A 661 -33.60 5.67 25.07
N VAL A 662 -34.75 5.15 25.48
CA VAL A 662 -34.91 4.48 26.78
C VAL A 662 -33.98 3.27 26.88
N ARG A 663 -33.85 2.48 25.81
CA ARG A 663 -32.91 1.35 25.76
C ARG A 663 -31.46 1.81 25.90
N VAL A 664 -31.04 2.91 25.26
CA VAL A 664 -29.69 3.47 25.43
C VAL A 664 -29.42 3.79 26.90
N ILE A 665 -30.36 4.44 27.59
CA ILE A 665 -30.21 4.82 29.01
C ILE A 665 -30.13 3.57 29.89
N ILE A 666 -31.03 2.60 29.68
CA ILE A 666 -31.03 1.33 30.44
C ILE A 666 -29.71 0.59 30.24
N GLU A 667 -29.24 0.45 29.00
CA GLU A 667 -27.98 -0.26 28.71
C GLU A 667 -26.76 0.52 29.22
N ALA A 668 -26.80 1.85 29.30
CA ALA A 668 -25.74 2.64 29.93
C ALA A 668 -25.62 2.35 31.43
N VAL A 669 -26.75 2.36 32.16
CA VAL A 669 -26.77 2.02 33.60
C VAL A 669 -26.32 0.58 33.83
N LYS A 670 -26.83 -0.35 33.01
CA LYS A 670 -26.44 -1.76 33.06
C LYS A 670 -24.95 -1.95 32.78
N ASN A 671 -24.39 -1.27 31.77
CA ASN A 671 -22.97 -1.34 31.44
C ASN A 671 -22.10 -0.88 32.63
N LEU A 672 -22.46 0.21 33.31
CA LEU A 672 -21.76 0.69 34.50
C LEU A 672 -21.76 -0.35 35.62
N VAL A 673 -22.92 -0.92 35.94
CA VAL A 673 -23.05 -1.93 37.00
C VAL A 673 -22.26 -3.19 36.66
N LEU A 674 -22.39 -3.71 35.43
CA LEU A 674 -21.72 -4.93 35.01
C LEU A 674 -20.20 -4.75 34.86
N ASN A 675 -19.72 -3.58 34.46
CA ASN A 675 -18.29 -3.26 34.46
C ASN A 675 -17.72 -3.28 35.89
N ALA A 676 -18.40 -2.63 36.84
CA ALA A 676 -17.97 -2.62 38.24
C ALA A 676 -17.92 -4.04 38.84
N GLN A 677 -18.92 -4.87 38.54
CA GLN A 677 -18.95 -6.28 38.96
C GLN A 677 -17.81 -7.10 38.33
N LEU A 678 -17.54 -6.90 37.04
CA LEU A 678 -16.44 -7.56 36.34
C LEU A 678 -15.08 -7.17 36.94
N GLU A 679 -14.84 -5.87 37.15
CA GLU A 679 -13.61 -5.38 37.78
C GLU A 679 -13.43 -5.93 39.18
N GLN A 680 -14.49 -5.98 39.99
CA GLN A 680 -14.44 -6.58 41.31
C GLN A 680 -14.09 -8.07 41.24
N ARG A 681 -14.66 -8.81 40.28
CA ARG A 681 -14.35 -10.23 40.08
C ARG A 681 -12.89 -10.44 39.69
N LEU A 682 -12.38 -9.63 38.76
CA LEU A 682 -10.98 -9.69 38.28
C LEU A 682 -9.95 -9.33 39.36
N ARG A 683 -10.29 -8.45 40.32
CA ARG A 683 -9.42 -8.12 41.45
C ARG A 683 -9.38 -9.21 42.52
N ASN A 684 -10.43 -10.03 42.59
CA ASN A 684 -10.60 -11.06 43.62
C ASN A 684 -10.23 -12.48 43.13
N SER A 685 -10.00 -12.65 41.82
CA SER A 685 -9.41 -13.83 41.19
C SER A 685 -7.91 -13.72 41.12
#